data_AF-A0A2D9F2C2-F1
#
_entry.id   AF-A0A2D9F2C2-F1
#
_cell.length_a   1.000
_cell.length_b   1.000
_cell.length_c   1.000
_cell.angle_alpha   90.00
_cell.angle_beta   90.00
_cell.angle_gamma   90.00
#
_symmetry.space_group_name_H-M   'P 1'
#
loop_
_entity.id
_entity.type
_entity.pdbx_description
1 polymer ?
#
loop_
_entity_poly.entity_id
_entity_poly.type
_entity_poly.pdbx_seq_one_letter_code
_entity_poly.pdbx_strand_id
1 'polypeptide(L)'
;MALSSQRLVNIENAKSSLERFNSNNEQAKLRLDVQTTAISSVKDTVRDFRELLFQFSNGDGTDPERVEQIQNDAYRSLLNIQNLLNTEADGRYVFGGGKVNEEPVDFGLSSIADFQSVFDGARVSVPTTRDAHLENFSISRNSSTLNPAWLTFEQADAGTDKSRINSSVAQFSNVEVGTTIRISDTVGGTNDGVFTVDSVDPNGMWIDVRTEQLTDETTPVFATFTYPNPDDPQQSITTSAEVVFDRRTNAITASVANALTDIPEGSVITVSGSVDNNGTYTVSSNDGTDLVVESKRLVTDGGSGATTHVVGAGNTLTFSSGSGANGEDQIIAGTAGTYSSLESGQRIKINNTDTENDGKIFTIQSVSADGTTITLASDESVDVSTPTVTTGVVSLRTELFSFNAAERNFYFDSSVVGGDQVQFTDNGANADTITLTGATFTDADGDLLPAGMQVTFTGTGSNNATYTIASISADGATATLVSTDTVTTETAANAVADSAGSITFADNDPSADTITLGGGFFRDADGNNLAAGTIFSLAGTGTANDGTNFTIASVSTDGRTATLIPTDTIDDTTPTVTAGTLSATNTIGTISATSYYRGDNVSLTHRASDTRSFEFNTNAIDPAFEKAIRGMMLILQGEYGTEGGLDQNINRVGEALFLMDDSLNRTNASPPPFGDELDSNIEELEIELGFRAVLIDDIKNSNDQIIGYLEGSIADVENIDELDTITRLLDNQRVLEASFQTFSRIRQLSLTNFI
;
A
#
# COMPACT_ATOMS: atom_id res chain seq x y z
N MET A 1 59.93 13.19 -48.50
CA MET A 1 58.78 14.13 -48.59
C MET A 1 57.48 13.41 -48.28
N ALA A 2 56.72 12.84 -49.23
CA ALA A 2 55.39 12.26 -48.94
C ALA A 2 55.31 11.29 -47.73
N LEU A 3 56.26 10.33 -47.61
CA LEU A 3 56.33 9.41 -46.46
C LEU A 3 56.65 10.12 -45.13
N SER A 4 57.48 11.17 -45.18
CA SER A 4 57.83 12.02 -44.03
C SER A 4 56.62 12.85 -43.57
N SER A 5 55.87 13.43 -44.52
CA SER A 5 54.65 14.18 -44.24
C SER A 5 53.55 13.28 -43.65
N GLN A 6 53.38 12.07 -44.18
CA GLN A 6 52.44 11.09 -43.60
C GLN A 6 52.84 10.68 -42.17
N ARG A 7 54.15 10.53 -41.90
CA ARG A 7 54.65 10.24 -40.56
C ARG A 7 54.44 11.41 -39.60
N LEU A 8 54.69 12.65 -40.05
CA LEU A 8 54.48 13.86 -39.26
C LEU A 8 53.00 14.00 -38.84
N VAL A 9 52.08 13.92 -39.80
CA VAL A 9 50.62 13.99 -39.52
C VAL A 9 50.17 12.89 -38.54
N ASN A 10 50.74 11.68 -38.62
CA ASN A 10 50.43 10.62 -37.66
C ASN A 10 50.95 10.93 -36.24
N ILE A 11 52.11 11.58 -36.12
CA ILE A 11 52.70 12.00 -34.84
C ILE A 11 51.89 13.16 -34.23
N GLU A 12 51.51 14.16 -35.04
CA GLU A 12 50.64 15.28 -34.63
C GLU A 12 49.27 14.79 -34.15
N ASN A 13 48.64 13.88 -34.90
CA ASN A 13 47.36 13.28 -34.50
C ASN A 13 47.47 12.50 -33.19
N ALA A 14 48.55 11.73 -32.99
CA ALA A 14 48.81 11.02 -31.74
C ALA A 14 49.01 12.00 -30.57
N LYS A 15 49.80 13.07 -30.77
CA LYS A 15 50.01 14.13 -29.79
C LYS A 15 48.69 14.79 -29.39
N SER A 16 47.89 15.23 -30.37
CA SER A 16 46.60 15.88 -30.13
C SER A 16 45.60 14.96 -29.42
N SER A 17 45.64 13.65 -29.68
CA SER A 17 44.83 12.67 -28.94
C SER A 17 45.24 12.60 -27.47
N LEU A 18 46.54 12.57 -27.17
CA LEU A 18 47.06 12.55 -25.79
C LEU A 18 46.80 13.87 -25.05
N GLU A 19 46.94 15.02 -25.71
CA GLU A 19 46.57 16.33 -25.14
C GLU A 19 45.09 16.37 -24.74
N ARG A 20 44.20 15.84 -25.59
CA ARG A 20 42.77 15.70 -25.29
C ARG A 20 42.50 14.73 -24.15
N PHE A 21 43.20 13.59 -24.07
CA PHE A 21 43.10 12.69 -22.92
C PHE A 21 43.54 13.40 -21.63
N ASN A 22 44.64 14.15 -21.65
CA ASN A 22 45.12 14.87 -20.45
C ASN A 22 44.18 15.99 -20.00
N SER A 23 43.57 16.73 -20.94
CA SER A 23 42.53 17.73 -20.61
C SER A 23 41.26 17.09 -20.03
N ASN A 24 40.84 15.94 -20.54
CA ASN A 24 39.71 15.19 -19.97
C ASN A 24 40.06 14.57 -18.60
N ASN A 25 41.28 14.07 -18.44
CA ASN A 25 41.79 13.51 -17.18
C ASN A 25 41.85 14.55 -16.07
N GLU A 26 42.21 15.79 -16.38
CA GLU A 26 42.24 16.89 -15.42
C GLU A 26 40.83 17.23 -14.89
N GLN A 27 39.82 17.24 -15.75
CA GLN A 27 38.40 17.38 -15.36
C GLN A 27 37.91 16.18 -14.53
N ALA A 28 38.25 14.96 -14.93
CA ALA A 28 37.86 13.75 -14.20
C ALA A 28 38.53 13.67 -12.82
N LYS A 29 39.80 14.11 -12.71
CA LYS A 29 40.50 14.23 -11.43
C LYS A 29 39.84 15.28 -10.53
N LEU A 30 39.54 16.47 -11.05
CA LEU A 30 38.84 17.50 -10.27
C LEU A 30 37.53 16.96 -9.68
N ARG A 31 36.76 16.17 -10.44
CA ARG A 31 35.56 15.51 -9.94
C ARG A 31 35.87 14.48 -8.83
N LEU A 32 36.91 13.65 -8.98
CA LEU A 32 37.33 12.72 -7.92
C LEU A 32 37.81 13.45 -6.66
N ASP A 33 38.55 14.55 -6.79
CA ASP A 33 39.06 15.33 -5.65
C ASP A 33 37.88 15.97 -4.87
N VAL A 34 36.89 16.52 -5.59
CA VAL A 34 35.63 17.03 -5.00
C VAL A 34 34.84 15.90 -4.33
N GLN A 35 34.67 14.76 -5.01
CA GLN A 35 33.95 13.61 -4.47
C GLN A 35 34.62 13.06 -3.21
N THR A 36 35.95 12.92 -3.21
CA THR A 36 36.74 12.49 -2.04
C THR A 36 36.56 13.44 -0.86
N THR A 37 36.58 14.75 -1.13
CA THR A 37 36.37 15.79 -0.09
C THR A 37 34.97 15.70 0.52
N ALA A 38 33.94 15.49 -0.31
CA ALA A 38 32.56 15.33 0.14
C ALA A 38 32.40 14.05 0.98
N ILE A 39 32.94 12.90 0.53
CA ILE A 39 32.88 11.62 1.29
C ILE A 39 33.60 11.73 2.63
N SER A 40 34.78 12.36 2.68
CA SER A 40 35.49 12.56 3.95
C SER A 40 34.70 13.44 4.93
N SER A 41 33.99 14.46 4.41
CA SER A 41 33.08 15.29 5.20
C SER A 41 31.84 14.52 5.69
N VAL A 42 31.32 13.59 4.89
CA VAL A 42 30.26 12.66 5.31
C VAL A 42 30.78 11.73 6.40
N LYS A 43 31.99 11.18 6.25
CA LYS A 43 32.65 10.33 7.26
C LYS A 43 32.74 11.01 8.61
N ASP A 44 33.23 12.25 8.64
CA ASP A 44 33.34 13.04 9.87
C ASP A 44 31.95 13.30 10.47
N THR A 45 30.95 13.67 9.66
CA THR A 45 29.56 13.86 10.13
C THR A 45 28.97 12.59 10.77
N VAL A 46 29.14 11.43 10.13
CA VAL A 46 28.67 10.15 10.65
C VAL A 46 29.43 9.76 11.93
N ARG A 47 30.75 9.99 11.97
CA ARG A 47 31.57 9.68 13.15
C ARG A 47 31.21 10.55 14.35
N ASP A 48 31.00 11.85 14.13
CA ASP A 48 30.67 12.80 15.19
C ASP A 48 29.26 12.52 15.74
N PHE A 49 28.25 12.27 14.87
CA PHE A 49 26.93 11.88 15.35
C PHE A 49 26.94 10.51 16.08
N ARG A 50 27.70 9.53 15.58
CA ARG A 50 27.89 8.25 16.27
C ARG A 50 28.52 8.43 17.66
N GLU A 51 29.45 9.37 17.82
CA GLU A 51 30.02 9.70 19.14
C GLU A 51 28.96 10.31 20.08
N LEU A 52 28.14 11.24 19.58
CA LEU A 52 27.02 11.82 20.34
C LEU A 52 25.99 10.74 20.73
N LEU A 53 25.64 9.83 19.82
CA LEU A 53 24.69 8.75 20.07
C LEU A 53 25.26 7.70 21.06
N PHE A 54 26.57 7.44 21.01
CA PHE A 54 27.23 6.61 22.01
C PHE A 54 27.25 7.29 23.38
N GLN A 55 27.45 8.61 23.46
CA GLN A 55 27.30 9.36 24.71
C GLN A 55 25.85 9.36 25.22
N PHE A 56 24.85 9.46 24.31
CA PHE A 56 23.43 9.32 24.63
C PHE A 56 23.15 7.96 25.29
N SER A 57 23.61 6.88 24.65
CA SER A 57 23.48 5.48 25.09
C SER A 57 24.08 5.16 26.47
N ASN A 58 25.01 5.98 26.98
CA ASN A 58 25.67 5.78 28.28
C ASN A 58 25.00 6.57 29.44
N GLY A 59 23.91 7.28 29.18
CA GLY A 59 23.12 8.00 30.18
C GLY A 59 21.65 7.59 30.18
N ASP A 60 20.80 8.39 30.82
CA ASP A 60 19.37 8.11 30.91
C ASP A 60 18.67 8.40 29.57
N GLY A 61 18.23 7.35 28.87
CA GLY A 61 17.55 7.46 27.59
C GLY A 61 16.11 7.98 27.68
N THR A 62 15.57 8.15 28.89
CA THR A 62 14.19 8.65 29.14
C THR A 62 14.15 10.15 29.47
N ASP A 63 15.30 10.81 29.58
CA ASP A 63 15.44 12.24 29.86
C ASP A 63 15.00 13.09 28.63
N PRO A 64 13.96 13.95 28.75
CA PRO A 64 13.44 14.73 27.63
C PRO A 64 14.50 15.63 26.98
N GLU A 65 15.34 16.31 27.77
CA GLU A 65 16.36 17.23 27.24
C GLU A 65 17.40 16.48 26.41
N ARG A 66 17.72 15.24 26.82
CA ARG A 66 18.69 14.38 26.10
C ARG A 66 18.09 13.81 24.81
N VAL A 67 16.81 13.42 24.83
CA VAL A 67 16.11 12.92 23.63
C VAL A 67 15.94 14.05 22.61
N GLU A 68 15.47 15.22 23.03
CA GLU A 68 15.37 16.40 22.17
C GLU A 68 16.74 16.75 21.56
N GLN A 69 17.81 16.74 22.36
CA GLN A 69 19.15 17.04 21.87
C GLN A 69 19.62 16.03 20.82
N ILE A 70 19.53 14.72 21.08
CA ILE A 70 20.05 13.72 20.13
C ILE A 70 19.23 13.68 18.83
N GLN A 71 17.92 13.93 18.88
CA GLN A 71 17.09 14.08 17.68
C GLN A 71 17.45 15.36 16.89
N ASN A 72 17.71 16.47 17.59
CA ASN A 72 18.22 17.70 16.95
C ASN A 72 19.57 17.49 16.25
N ASP A 73 20.48 16.74 16.87
CA ASP A 73 21.79 16.45 16.31
C ASP A 73 21.72 15.44 15.15
N ALA A 74 20.78 14.47 15.20
CA ALA A 74 20.46 13.60 14.06
C ALA A 74 19.95 14.40 12.85
N TYR A 75 18.99 15.29 13.07
CA TYR A 75 18.42 16.17 12.04
C TYR A 75 19.47 17.05 11.36
N ARG A 76 20.34 17.70 12.15
CA ARG A 76 21.45 18.52 11.63
C ARG A 76 22.45 17.68 10.83
N SER A 77 22.72 16.46 11.27
CA SER A 77 23.66 15.54 10.61
C SER A 77 23.11 15.05 9.27
N LEU A 78 21.83 14.69 9.21
CA LEU A 78 21.12 14.36 7.96
C LEU A 78 21.12 15.54 6.97
N LEU A 79 20.79 16.76 7.40
CA LEU A 79 20.86 17.93 6.52
C LEU A 79 22.28 18.20 6.00
N ASN A 80 23.32 17.98 6.81
CA ASN A 80 24.70 18.10 6.33
C ASN A 80 25.04 17.03 5.29
N ILE A 81 24.65 15.78 5.53
CA ILE A 81 24.85 14.66 4.59
C ILE A 81 24.09 14.91 3.27
N GLN A 82 22.86 15.40 3.30
CA GLN A 82 22.11 15.78 2.09
C GLN A 82 22.87 16.82 1.26
N ASN A 83 23.35 17.90 1.89
CA ASN A 83 24.12 18.93 1.21
C ASN A 83 25.44 18.38 0.61
N LEU A 84 26.12 17.49 1.33
CA LEU A 84 27.37 16.87 0.86
C LEU A 84 27.14 15.89 -0.29
N LEU A 85 26.09 15.07 -0.24
CA LEU A 85 25.73 14.14 -1.32
C LEU A 85 25.11 14.87 -2.53
N ASN A 86 24.61 16.08 -2.36
CA ASN A 86 24.22 17.00 -3.43
C ASN A 86 25.38 17.90 -3.91
N THR A 87 26.65 17.52 -3.66
CA THR A 87 27.80 18.29 -4.17
C THR A 87 27.90 18.23 -5.71
N GLU A 88 28.12 19.39 -6.33
CA GLU A 88 28.40 19.54 -7.76
C GLU A 88 29.90 19.66 -8.07
N ALA A 89 30.30 19.18 -9.26
CA ALA A 89 31.54 19.54 -9.93
C ALA A 89 31.27 19.84 -11.41
N ASP A 90 31.68 21.03 -11.89
CA ASP A 90 31.42 21.52 -13.26
C ASP A 90 29.93 21.55 -13.64
N GLY A 91 29.07 22.02 -12.72
CA GLY A 91 27.62 22.11 -12.92
C GLY A 91 26.91 20.76 -13.01
N ARG A 92 27.48 19.73 -12.36
CA ARG A 92 27.00 18.34 -12.38
C ARG A 92 27.08 17.71 -11.01
N TYR A 93 25.99 17.13 -10.53
CA TYR A 93 25.97 16.37 -9.28
C TYR A 93 26.86 15.12 -9.38
N VAL A 94 27.75 14.92 -8.42
CA VAL A 94 28.80 13.88 -8.52
C VAL A 94 28.38 12.50 -7.99
N PHE A 95 27.23 12.42 -7.31
CA PHE A 95 26.68 11.20 -6.70
C PHE A 95 25.36 10.71 -7.35
N GLY A 96 24.90 11.35 -8.43
CA GLY A 96 23.63 11.06 -9.11
C GLY A 96 23.67 10.00 -10.21
N GLY A 97 24.82 9.34 -10.42
CA GLY A 97 25.01 8.42 -11.54
C GLY A 97 24.94 9.14 -12.89
N GLY A 98 24.09 8.66 -13.79
CA GLY A 98 23.78 9.29 -15.08
C GLY A 98 22.95 10.57 -14.95
N LYS A 99 22.17 10.74 -13.88
CA LYS A 99 21.35 11.94 -13.62
C LYS A 99 22.17 13.08 -13.03
N VAL A 100 23.03 13.66 -13.87
CA VAL A 100 23.95 14.72 -13.45
C VAL A 100 23.33 16.12 -13.25
N ASN A 101 22.08 16.33 -13.64
CA ASN A 101 21.41 17.65 -13.61
C ASN A 101 20.23 17.73 -12.60
N GLU A 102 20.06 16.73 -11.75
CA GLU A 102 19.00 16.65 -10.73
C GLU A 102 19.65 16.37 -9.37
N GLU A 103 19.16 17.00 -8.29
CA GLU A 103 19.68 16.77 -6.94
C GLU A 103 19.53 15.27 -6.57
N PRO A 104 20.64 14.55 -6.30
CA PRO A 104 20.61 13.10 -6.15
C PRO A 104 20.01 12.63 -4.82
N VAL A 105 19.97 13.48 -3.78
CA VAL A 105 19.46 13.17 -2.44
C VAL A 105 18.44 14.21 -2.00
N ASP A 106 17.29 13.74 -1.54
CA ASP A 106 16.31 14.55 -0.81
C ASP A 106 15.65 13.70 0.29
N PHE A 107 15.88 14.05 1.54
CA PHE A 107 15.27 13.38 2.70
C PHE A 107 13.87 13.92 3.05
N GLY A 108 13.38 14.95 2.37
CA GLY A 108 12.09 15.59 2.70
C GLY A 108 12.08 16.33 4.04
N LEU A 109 13.26 16.63 4.61
CA LEU A 109 13.42 17.20 5.95
C LEU A 109 13.20 18.73 5.96
N SER A 110 11.98 19.16 6.29
CA SER A 110 11.64 20.57 6.56
C SER A 110 11.75 20.94 8.04
N SER A 111 11.37 20.03 8.94
CA SER A 111 11.56 20.12 10.39
C SER A 111 11.51 18.72 11.04
N ILE A 112 11.86 18.63 12.33
CA ILE A 112 11.74 17.41 13.12
C ILE A 112 10.27 16.99 13.24
N ALA A 113 9.37 17.93 13.55
CA ALA A 113 7.93 17.69 13.69
C ALA A 113 7.29 17.22 12.37
N ASP A 114 7.68 17.80 11.22
CA ASP A 114 7.19 17.34 9.92
C ASP A 114 7.63 15.89 9.65
N PHE A 115 8.88 15.54 9.96
CA PHE A 115 9.38 14.17 9.83
C PHE A 115 8.65 13.20 10.76
N GLN A 116 8.46 13.56 12.02
CA GLN A 116 7.77 12.74 13.02
C GLN A 116 6.26 12.59 12.73
N SER A 117 5.64 13.56 12.04
CA SER A 117 4.25 13.43 11.55
C SER A 117 4.08 12.39 10.45
N VAL A 118 5.16 12.07 9.73
CA VAL A 118 5.21 10.97 8.74
C VAL A 118 5.65 9.67 9.42
N PHE A 119 6.71 9.74 10.21
CA PHE A 119 7.33 8.62 10.92
C PHE A 119 7.12 8.76 12.43
N ASP A 120 5.91 8.42 12.87
CA ASP A 120 5.54 8.42 14.30
C ASP A 120 6.33 7.40 15.12
N GLY A 121 6.95 6.41 14.47
CA GLY A 121 7.81 5.40 15.09
C GLY A 121 7.05 4.20 15.66
N ALA A 122 5.71 4.20 15.62
CA ALA A 122 4.84 3.11 16.08
C ALA A 122 4.03 2.52 14.90
N ARG A 123 3.12 3.32 14.33
CA ARG A 123 2.23 2.96 13.21
C ARG A 123 2.96 3.08 11.88
N VAL A 124 3.82 4.09 11.75
CA VAL A 124 4.75 4.26 10.63
C VAL A 124 6.17 4.42 11.14
N SER A 125 6.96 3.38 10.92
CA SER A 125 8.40 3.40 11.14
C SER A 125 9.15 3.76 9.86
N VAL A 126 10.30 4.40 10.01
CA VAL A 126 11.36 4.43 8.98
C VAL A 126 11.66 2.98 8.55
N PRO A 127 11.82 2.70 7.26
CA PRO A 127 12.14 1.35 6.79
C PRO A 127 13.42 0.83 7.45
N THR A 128 13.33 -0.35 8.05
CA THR A 128 14.43 -0.95 8.81
C THR A 128 15.42 -1.71 7.94
N THR A 129 15.01 -2.17 6.75
CA THR A 129 15.89 -2.81 5.76
C THR A 129 16.29 -1.84 4.66
N ARG A 130 17.44 -2.10 4.04
CA ARG A 130 17.95 -1.31 2.92
C ARG A 130 16.99 -1.28 1.72
N ASP A 131 16.47 -2.44 1.33
CA ASP A 131 15.66 -2.53 0.11
C ASP A 131 14.34 -1.77 0.29
N ALA A 132 13.69 -1.90 1.45
CA ALA A 132 12.52 -1.13 1.83
C ALA A 132 12.76 0.40 1.96
N HIS A 133 14.00 0.81 2.30
CA HIS A 133 14.41 2.22 2.36
C HIS A 133 14.72 2.82 0.97
N LEU A 134 15.01 1.98 -0.02
CA LEU A 134 15.35 2.37 -1.38
C LEU A 134 14.22 2.15 -2.40
N GLU A 135 13.09 1.63 -1.94
CA GLU A 135 11.84 1.49 -2.70
C GLU A 135 11.40 2.81 -3.35
N ASN A 136 11.10 2.73 -4.65
CA ASN A 136 10.74 3.88 -5.46
C ASN A 136 9.82 3.45 -6.61
N PHE A 137 8.52 3.57 -6.38
CA PHE A 137 7.50 3.21 -7.36
C PHE A 137 6.27 4.10 -7.26
N SER A 138 5.45 4.06 -8.32
CA SER A 138 4.09 4.58 -8.31
C SER A 138 3.21 3.64 -9.14
N ILE A 139 2.26 2.99 -8.48
CA ILE A 139 1.22 2.17 -9.09
C ILE A 139 -0.08 2.97 -8.97
N SER A 140 -0.68 3.33 -10.09
CA SER A 140 -1.95 4.09 -10.15
C SER A 140 -3.01 3.39 -11.01
N ARG A 141 -2.69 2.20 -11.53
CA ARG A 141 -3.49 1.42 -12.47
C ARG A 141 -3.15 -0.05 -12.36
N ASN A 142 -4.11 -0.92 -12.65
CA ASN A 142 -3.89 -2.35 -12.82
C ASN A 142 -2.83 -2.62 -13.91
N SER A 143 -1.76 -3.33 -13.56
CA SER A 143 -0.61 -3.57 -14.45
C SER A 143 -0.94 -4.39 -15.73
N SER A 144 -2.06 -5.12 -15.76
CA SER A 144 -2.50 -5.93 -16.91
C SER A 144 -3.53 -5.22 -17.78
N THR A 145 -4.54 -4.60 -17.16
CA THR A 145 -5.68 -3.99 -17.87
C THR A 145 -5.56 -2.47 -18.07
N LEU A 146 -4.61 -1.82 -17.40
CA LEU A 146 -4.43 -0.36 -17.33
C LEU A 146 -5.64 0.41 -16.75
N ASN A 147 -6.56 -0.29 -16.07
CA ASN A 147 -7.69 0.30 -15.36
C ASN A 147 -7.22 1.11 -14.14
N PRO A 148 -7.57 2.41 -13.99
CA PRO A 148 -7.25 3.21 -12.82
C PRO A 148 -8.02 2.81 -11.56
N ALA A 149 -9.11 2.04 -11.66
CA ALA A 149 -9.69 1.36 -10.52
C ALA A 149 -9.10 -0.06 -10.42
N TRP A 150 -8.27 -0.30 -9.42
CA TRP A 150 -7.45 -1.53 -9.32
C TRP A 150 -7.21 -2.01 -7.90
N LEU A 151 -7.53 -1.18 -6.91
CA LEU A 151 -7.41 -1.45 -5.49
C LEU A 151 -8.73 -1.99 -4.96
N THR A 152 -8.64 -2.77 -3.89
CA THR A 152 -9.66 -2.74 -2.83
C THR A 152 -8.97 -2.67 -1.47
N PHE A 153 -9.65 -2.07 -0.51
CA PHE A 153 -9.22 -1.89 0.86
C PHE A 153 -10.11 -2.73 1.77
N GLU A 154 -9.47 -3.50 2.64
CA GLU A 154 -10.15 -4.34 3.63
C GLU A 154 -9.59 -3.98 5.01
N GLN A 155 -10.41 -3.30 5.81
CA GLN A 155 -10.11 -3.11 7.23
C GLN A 155 -10.19 -4.48 7.92
N ALA A 156 -9.18 -4.89 8.68
CA ALA A 156 -9.21 -6.21 9.29
C ALA A 156 -10.19 -6.30 10.47
N ASP A 157 -10.72 -7.51 10.67
CA ASP A 157 -11.40 -7.90 11.91
C ASP A 157 -10.50 -7.67 13.13
N ALA A 158 -11.13 -7.44 14.29
CA ALA A 158 -10.54 -7.01 15.56
C ALA A 158 -9.16 -7.59 15.93
N GLY A 159 -8.28 -6.74 16.48
CA GLY A 159 -7.09 -7.15 17.23
C GLY A 159 -5.86 -7.61 16.45
N THR A 160 -5.73 -7.26 15.16
CA THR A 160 -4.57 -7.67 14.33
C THR A 160 -3.58 -6.55 13.98
N ASP A 161 -3.89 -5.30 14.33
CA ASP A 161 -3.15 -4.06 14.04
C ASP A 161 -2.71 -3.91 12.56
N LYS A 162 -3.54 -4.45 11.66
CA LYS A 162 -3.29 -4.51 10.23
C LYS A 162 -4.56 -4.24 9.45
N SER A 163 -4.40 -3.72 8.23
CA SER A 163 -5.45 -3.65 7.23
C SER A 163 -4.86 -4.09 5.90
N ARG A 164 -5.69 -4.61 5.00
CA ARG A 164 -5.25 -5.21 3.75
C ARG A 164 -5.55 -4.32 2.56
N ILE A 165 -4.64 -4.35 1.61
CA ILE A 165 -4.77 -3.74 0.30
C ILE A 165 -4.67 -4.85 -0.73
N ASN A 166 -5.74 -5.08 -1.47
CA ASN A 166 -5.82 -6.14 -2.47
C ASN A 166 -5.69 -5.61 -3.89
N SER A 167 -5.33 -6.53 -4.78
CA SER A 167 -5.30 -6.33 -6.21
C SER A 167 -5.74 -7.59 -6.96
N SER A 168 -6.44 -7.41 -8.09
CA SER A 168 -6.80 -8.49 -8.99
C SER A 168 -5.64 -9.07 -9.81
N VAL A 169 -4.40 -8.56 -9.64
CA VAL A 169 -3.19 -9.03 -10.31
C VAL A 169 -1.98 -9.01 -9.36
N ALA A 170 -0.96 -9.81 -9.70
CA ALA A 170 0.32 -9.93 -9.01
C ALA A 170 1.22 -8.68 -9.16
N GLN A 171 0.76 -7.48 -8.76
CA GLN A 171 1.51 -6.24 -8.91
C GLN A 171 2.24 -5.76 -7.66
N PHE A 172 2.02 -6.41 -6.51
CA PHE A 172 2.80 -6.19 -5.30
C PHE A 172 4.00 -7.15 -5.17
N SER A 173 4.27 -8.02 -6.15
CA SER A 173 5.35 -9.03 -6.07
C SER A 173 6.77 -8.49 -5.90
N ASN A 174 6.99 -7.19 -6.13
CA ASN A 174 8.27 -6.52 -5.94
C ASN A 174 8.21 -5.45 -4.83
N VAL A 175 7.15 -5.44 -4.02
CA VAL A 175 7.06 -4.57 -2.84
C VAL A 175 7.77 -5.26 -1.68
N GLU A 176 8.66 -4.54 -1.00
CA GLU A 176 9.41 -5.09 0.12
C GLU A 176 8.68 -4.89 1.46
N VAL A 177 8.88 -5.82 2.40
CA VAL A 177 8.34 -5.71 3.76
C VAL A 177 9.10 -4.65 4.56
N GLY A 178 8.36 -3.83 5.32
CA GLY A 178 8.89 -2.67 6.03
C GLY A 178 8.88 -1.37 5.22
N THR A 179 8.50 -1.42 3.95
CA THR A 179 8.43 -0.24 3.07
C THR A 179 7.39 0.75 3.56
N THR A 180 7.76 2.03 3.59
CA THR A 180 6.80 3.12 3.84
C THR A 180 6.14 3.51 2.53
N ILE A 181 4.86 3.18 2.40
CA ILE A 181 4.05 3.55 1.24
C ILE A 181 3.15 4.75 1.54
N ARG A 182 2.97 5.60 0.54
CA ARG A 182 1.92 6.61 0.49
C ARG A 182 0.79 6.14 -0.41
N ILE A 183 -0.41 6.14 0.15
CA ILE A 183 -1.68 6.03 -0.56
C ILE A 183 -2.16 7.46 -0.83
N SER A 184 -2.49 7.76 -2.09
CA SER A 184 -3.03 9.06 -2.50
C SER A 184 -4.08 8.92 -3.57
N ASP A 185 -4.87 9.97 -3.78
CA ASP A 185 -5.89 10.04 -4.84
C ASP A 185 -6.96 8.94 -4.69
N THR A 186 -7.07 8.35 -3.50
CA THR A 186 -8.24 7.55 -3.13
C THR A 186 -9.42 8.47 -2.94
N VAL A 187 -10.60 7.94 -3.16
CA VAL A 187 -11.70 8.81 -3.52
C VAL A 187 -12.45 9.24 -2.26
N GLY A 188 -12.69 10.55 -2.17
CA GLY A 188 -13.00 11.22 -0.91
C GLY A 188 -11.78 11.44 -0.01
N GLY A 189 -10.60 10.92 -0.37
CA GLY A 189 -9.38 10.95 0.45
C GLY A 189 -9.44 10.06 1.69
N THR A 190 -10.46 9.20 1.82
CA THR A 190 -10.73 8.43 3.04
C THR A 190 -9.60 7.46 3.42
N ASN A 191 -8.91 6.90 2.41
CA ASN A 191 -7.79 5.98 2.59
C ASN A 191 -6.44 6.61 2.22
N ASP A 192 -6.41 7.93 1.96
CA ASP A 192 -5.17 8.66 1.70
C ASP A 192 -4.36 8.76 3.00
N GLY A 193 -3.08 8.41 2.92
CA GLY A 193 -2.24 8.32 4.10
C GLY A 193 -0.86 7.75 3.81
N VAL A 194 -0.07 7.61 4.87
CA VAL A 194 1.24 6.97 4.83
C VAL A 194 1.20 5.78 5.78
N PHE A 195 1.63 4.60 5.32
CA PHE A 195 1.53 3.33 6.03
C PHE A 195 2.83 2.53 5.88
N THR A 196 3.18 1.71 6.87
CA THR A 196 4.27 0.73 6.75
C THR A 196 3.70 -0.61 6.29
N VAL A 197 4.28 -1.20 5.24
CA VAL A 197 3.97 -2.55 4.76
C VAL A 197 4.46 -3.57 5.79
N ASP A 198 3.55 -4.39 6.31
CA ASP A 198 3.85 -5.40 7.32
C ASP A 198 4.04 -6.80 6.71
N SER A 199 3.27 -7.14 5.68
CA SER A 199 3.50 -8.36 4.90
C SER A 199 3.04 -8.23 3.46
N VAL A 200 3.59 -9.07 2.59
CA VAL A 200 3.30 -9.12 1.15
C VAL A 200 2.93 -10.54 0.78
N ASP A 201 1.86 -10.71 -0.01
CA ASP A 201 1.43 -12.00 -0.55
C ASP A 201 2.56 -12.67 -1.35
N PRO A 202 2.84 -13.97 -1.18
CA PRO A 202 3.82 -14.69 -2.01
C PRO A 202 3.52 -14.69 -3.52
N ASN A 203 2.28 -14.39 -3.94
CA ASN A 203 1.89 -14.21 -5.34
C ASN A 203 1.71 -12.72 -5.71
N GLY A 204 2.02 -11.78 -4.81
CA GLY A 204 1.91 -10.33 -5.00
C GLY A 204 0.50 -9.80 -5.23
N MET A 205 -0.55 -10.53 -4.83
CA MET A 205 -1.94 -10.11 -5.02
C MET A 205 -2.44 -9.15 -3.94
N TRP A 206 -1.86 -9.17 -2.74
CA TRP A 206 -2.23 -8.28 -1.65
C TRP A 206 -1.01 -7.91 -0.79
N ILE A 207 -1.15 -6.83 -0.03
CA ILE A 207 -0.24 -6.43 1.04
C ILE A 207 -1.04 -6.13 2.30
N ASP A 208 -0.51 -6.53 3.46
CA ASP A 208 -1.02 -6.06 4.75
C ASP A 208 -0.17 -4.87 5.19
N VAL A 209 -0.83 -3.79 5.60
CA VAL A 209 -0.20 -2.58 6.14
C VAL A 209 -0.54 -2.43 7.61
N ARG A 210 0.37 -1.84 8.39
CA ARG A 210 0.13 -1.54 9.80
C ARG A 210 -0.97 -0.49 9.97
N THR A 211 -1.92 -0.78 10.84
CA THR A 211 -3.03 0.12 11.19
C THR A 211 -3.39 -0.04 12.66
N GLU A 212 -3.81 1.03 13.30
CA GLU A 212 -4.26 1.03 14.69
C GLU A 212 -5.70 1.52 14.75
N GLN A 213 -6.55 0.82 15.48
CA GLN A 213 -7.97 1.10 15.62
C GLN A 213 -8.52 0.41 16.88
N LEU A 214 -9.55 0.99 17.49
CA LEU A 214 -10.31 0.31 18.54
C LEU A 214 -11.15 -0.85 17.96
N THR A 215 -11.60 -1.72 18.86
CA THR A 215 -12.66 -2.71 18.61
C THR A 215 -13.91 -2.29 19.37
N ASP A 216 -15.09 -2.48 18.78
CA ASP A 216 -16.36 -2.12 19.45
C ASP A 216 -16.61 -3.02 20.67
N GLU A 217 -16.53 -2.45 21.88
CA GLU A 217 -16.97 -3.06 23.14
C GLU A 217 -18.17 -2.24 23.65
N THR A 218 -19.33 -2.46 23.03
CA THR A 218 -20.58 -1.68 23.27
C THR A 218 -21.23 -1.93 24.63
N THR A 219 -20.86 -3.01 25.32
CA THR A 219 -21.19 -3.23 26.73
C THR A 219 -20.12 -2.60 27.61
N PRO A 220 -20.45 -1.75 28.60
CA PRO A 220 -19.45 -1.13 29.44
C PRO A 220 -18.53 -2.12 30.16
N VAL A 221 -17.22 -1.89 30.10
CA VAL A 221 -16.16 -2.70 30.72
C VAL A 221 -15.31 -1.86 31.68
N PHE A 222 -14.72 -2.49 32.69
CA PHE A 222 -13.90 -1.79 33.68
C PHE A 222 -12.44 -1.72 33.25
N ALA A 223 -12.07 -0.64 32.56
CA ALA A 223 -10.72 -0.41 32.05
C ALA A 223 -9.85 0.37 33.06
N THR A 224 -8.53 0.16 32.94
CA THR A 224 -7.48 0.83 33.71
C THR A 224 -6.47 1.43 32.74
N PHE A 225 -6.28 2.74 32.86
CA PHE A 225 -5.46 3.59 32.02
C PHE A 225 -4.19 3.97 32.79
N THR A 226 -3.02 3.69 32.22
CA THR A 226 -1.72 4.12 32.78
C THR A 226 -1.05 5.08 31.80
N TYR A 227 -0.58 6.22 32.27
CA TYR A 227 -0.07 7.30 31.41
C TYR A 227 1.03 8.12 32.11
N PRO A 228 1.91 8.84 31.38
CA PRO A 228 2.92 9.71 31.98
C PRO A 228 2.31 10.80 32.87
N ASN A 229 2.96 11.08 34.00
CA ASN A 229 2.58 12.15 34.91
C ASN A 229 2.89 13.51 34.26
N PRO A 230 1.92 14.44 34.13
CA PRO A 230 2.15 15.76 33.52
C PRO A 230 3.21 16.62 34.23
N ASP A 231 3.38 16.43 35.54
CA ASP A 231 4.36 17.17 36.35
C ASP A 231 5.77 16.53 36.32
N ASP A 232 5.87 15.24 35.97
CA ASP A 232 7.12 14.47 35.93
C ASP A 232 6.97 13.24 34.99
N PRO A 233 7.23 13.37 33.68
CA PRO A 233 7.01 12.31 32.70
C PRO A 233 7.77 10.99 32.95
N GLN A 234 8.76 10.99 33.85
CA GLN A 234 9.48 9.78 34.29
C GLN A 234 8.65 8.88 35.23
N GLN A 235 7.50 9.37 35.70
CA GLN A 235 6.56 8.63 36.54
C GLN A 235 5.25 8.40 35.81
N SER A 236 4.58 7.27 36.06
CA SER A 236 3.24 7.00 35.51
C SER A 236 2.15 7.21 36.55
N ILE A 237 1.01 7.76 36.12
CA ILE A 237 -0.26 7.82 36.85
C ILE A 237 -1.15 6.68 36.35
N THR A 238 -2.03 6.16 37.22
CA THR A 238 -3.03 5.16 36.84
C THR A 238 -4.42 5.59 37.31
N THR A 239 -5.39 5.55 36.39
CA THR A 239 -6.81 5.86 36.61
C THR A 239 -7.66 4.70 36.07
N SER A 240 -8.78 4.37 36.70
CA SER A 240 -9.69 3.29 36.25
C SER A 240 -11.11 3.79 36.14
N ALA A 241 -11.82 3.38 35.07
CA ALA A 241 -13.19 3.79 34.78
C ALA A 241 -13.97 2.66 34.08
N GLU A 242 -15.29 2.71 34.20
CA GLU A 242 -16.21 1.87 33.42
C GLU A 242 -16.50 2.58 32.08
N VAL A 243 -16.08 1.98 30.96
CA VAL A 243 -16.03 2.62 29.63
C VAL A 243 -16.63 1.75 28.53
N VAL A 244 -17.05 2.38 27.44
CA VAL A 244 -17.41 1.76 26.16
C VAL A 244 -16.38 2.16 25.12
N PHE A 245 -16.03 1.24 24.21
CA PHE A 245 -15.13 1.51 23.07
C PHE A 245 -15.97 1.56 21.78
N ASP A 246 -15.87 2.67 21.03
CA ASP A 246 -16.47 2.86 19.70
C ASP A 246 -15.35 2.94 18.64
N ARG A 247 -15.26 1.92 17.78
CA ARG A 247 -14.30 1.80 16.69
C ARG A 247 -14.51 2.83 15.59
N ARG A 248 -15.76 3.17 15.28
CA ARG A 248 -16.09 4.12 14.22
C ARG A 248 -15.56 5.52 14.56
N THR A 249 -15.65 5.93 15.83
CA THR A 249 -15.16 7.24 16.30
C THR A 249 -13.77 7.22 16.95
N ASN A 250 -13.19 6.05 17.24
CA ASN A 250 -12.08 5.86 18.19
C ASN A 250 -12.36 6.42 19.60
N ALA A 251 -13.62 6.54 20.00
CA ALA A 251 -13.96 7.07 21.32
C ALA A 251 -13.90 5.96 22.37
N ILE A 252 -13.28 6.29 23.50
CA ILE A 252 -13.38 5.59 24.77
C ILE A 252 -14.29 6.46 25.64
N THR A 253 -15.57 6.11 25.72
CA THR A 253 -16.61 6.87 26.43
C THR A 253 -16.80 6.33 27.84
N ALA A 254 -16.57 7.16 28.85
CA ALA A 254 -16.80 6.80 30.24
C ALA A 254 -18.28 6.84 30.63
N SER A 255 -18.73 5.79 31.33
CA SER A 255 -20.09 5.68 31.88
C SER A 255 -20.40 6.70 32.99
N VAL A 256 -19.36 7.37 33.51
CA VAL A 256 -19.46 8.44 34.50
C VAL A 256 -18.73 9.67 33.95
N ALA A 257 -19.46 10.78 33.81
CA ALA A 257 -18.90 12.02 33.28
C ALA A 257 -17.71 12.54 34.11
N ASN A 258 -16.66 13.01 33.43
CA ASN A 258 -15.39 13.48 34.02
C ASN A 258 -14.52 12.38 34.67
N ALA A 259 -14.78 11.09 34.42
CA ALA A 259 -13.94 10.01 34.97
C ALA A 259 -12.54 9.90 34.32
N LEU A 260 -12.33 10.52 33.15
CA LEU A 260 -11.08 10.51 32.39
C LEU A 260 -10.37 11.88 32.38
N THR A 261 -10.88 12.90 33.09
CA THR A 261 -10.37 14.29 33.04
C THR A 261 -8.89 14.45 33.38
N ASP A 262 -8.32 13.55 34.19
CA ASP A 262 -6.91 13.61 34.60
C ASP A 262 -5.93 13.08 33.53
N ILE A 263 -6.41 12.60 32.37
CA ILE A 263 -5.59 12.12 31.24
C ILE A 263 -5.34 13.29 30.25
N PRO A 264 -4.09 13.70 29.98
CA PRO A 264 -3.81 14.78 29.04
C PRO A 264 -4.04 14.40 27.57
N GLU A 265 -4.46 15.38 26.76
CA GLU A 265 -4.34 15.30 25.30
C GLU A 265 -2.86 15.20 24.89
N GLY A 266 -2.56 14.43 23.84
CA GLY A 266 -1.20 14.12 23.38
C GLY A 266 -0.46 13.08 24.24
N SER A 267 -0.98 12.69 25.41
CA SER A 267 -0.33 11.66 26.24
C SER A 267 -0.52 10.26 25.68
N VAL A 268 0.43 9.37 25.98
CA VAL A 268 0.27 7.93 25.76
C VAL A 268 -0.49 7.31 26.93
N ILE A 269 -1.53 6.54 26.60
CA ILE A 269 -2.25 5.69 27.53
C ILE A 269 -1.97 4.22 27.24
N THR A 270 -1.65 3.44 28.26
CA THR A 270 -1.76 1.98 28.24
C THR A 270 -3.10 1.58 28.84
N VAL A 271 -3.97 1.01 28.02
CA VAL A 271 -5.29 0.48 28.39
C VAL A 271 -5.15 -0.98 28.81
N SER A 272 -5.79 -1.34 29.92
CA SER A 272 -5.82 -2.70 30.44
C SER A 272 -7.17 -3.02 31.10
N GLY A 273 -7.62 -4.27 31.02
CA GLY A 273 -8.87 -4.74 31.64
C GLY A 273 -10.10 -4.82 30.71
N SER A 274 -9.97 -4.41 29.46
CA SER A 274 -10.92 -4.72 28.38
C SER A 274 -10.67 -6.13 27.82
N VAL A 275 -11.45 -6.58 26.83
CA VAL A 275 -11.22 -7.88 26.17
C VAL A 275 -10.34 -7.68 24.93
N ASP A 276 -10.74 -6.76 24.05
CA ASP A 276 -10.21 -6.62 22.69
C ASP A 276 -9.42 -5.30 22.49
N ASN A 277 -9.45 -4.41 23.48
CA ASN A 277 -8.81 -3.08 23.45
C ASN A 277 -7.65 -2.92 24.46
N ASN A 278 -7.00 -4.01 24.87
CA ASN A 278 -5.81 -3.92 25.72
C ASN A 278 -4.59 -3.56 24.86
N GLY A 279 -4.00 -2.40 25.08
CA GLY A 279 -2.94 -1.89 24.21
C GLY A 279 -2.41 -0.54 24.66
N THR A 280 -1.49 0.01 23.89
CA THR A 280 -1.00 1.38 24.02
C THR A 280 -1.64 2.23 22.93
N TYR A 281 -2.01 3.47 23.25
CA TYR A 281 -2.64 4.40 22.32
C TYR A 281 -2.21 5.84 22.65
N THR A 282 -2.15 6.71 21.64
CA THR A 282 -1.97 8.16 21.84
C THR A 282 -3.32 8.85 21.97
N VAL A 283 -3.50 9.72 22.97
CA VAL A 283 -4.73 10.51 23.14
C VAL A 283 -4.75 11.67 22.15
N SER A 284 -5.72 11.67 21.22
CA SER A 284 -5.93 12.76 20.26
C SER A 284 -6.72 13.93 20.88
N SER A 285 -7.76 13.62 21.68
CA SER A 285 -8.51 14.62 22.45
C SER A 285 -9.18 14.01 23.68
N ASN A 286 -9.48 14.82 24.70
CA ASN A 286 -10.17 14.36 25.91
C ASN A 286 -11.02 15.47 26.55
N ASP A 287 -12.34 15.28 26.61
CA ASP A 287 -13.24 16.19 27.35
C ASP A 287 -13.50 15.76 28.81
N GLY A 288 -12.92 14.62 29.21
CA GLY A 288 -13.04 13.99 30.51
C GLY A 288 -14.14 12.92 30.60
N THR A 289 -15.06 12.88 29.65
CA THR A 289 -16.05 11.80 29.49
C THR A 289 -15.72 10.99 28.26
N ASP A 290 -15.47 11.66 27.13
CA ASP A 290 -15.07 11.07 25.87
C ASP A 290 -13.57 11.33 25.63
N LEU A 291 -12.80 10.25 25.53
CA LEU A 291 -11.39 10.26 25.16
C LEU A 291 -11.27 9.66 23.75
N VAL A 292 -10.75 10.43 22.80
CA VAL A 292 -10.53 9.96 21.42
C VAL A 292 -9.05 9.60 21.27
N VAL A 293 -8.76 8.38 20.82
CA VAL A 293 -7.40 7.97 20.48
C VAL A 293 -7.06 8.28 19.02
N GLU A 294 -5.78 8.53 18.76
CA GLU A 294 -5.25 8.53 17.41
C GLU A 294 -5.49 7.18 16.72
N SER A 295 -5.71 7.18 15.41
CA SER A 295 -5.77 5.96 14.62
C SER A 295 -5.16 6.19 13.25
N LYS A 296 -4.61 5.13 12.69
CA LYS A 296 -4.29 5.05 11.28
C LYS A 296 -4.97 3.81 10.75
N ARG A 297 -6.10 3.97 10.04
CA ARG A 297 -6.95 2.87 9.57
C ARG A 297 -7.29 3.05 8.10
N LEU A 298 -7.48 1.94 7.40
CA LEU A 298 -8.16 1.93 6.12
C LEU A 298 -9.66 1.76 6.39
N VAL A 299 -10.52 2.41 5.60
CA VAL A 299 -11.95 2.13 5.52
C VAL A 299 -12.17 1.14 4.38
N THR A 300 -13.01 0.14 4.63
CA THR A 300 -13.38 -0.86 3.62
C THR A 300 -14.12 -0.20 2.47
N ASP A 301 -13.53 -0.21 1.26
CA ASP A 301 -14.13 0.39 0.05
C ASP A 301 -15.07 -0.57 -0.70
N GLY A 302 -15.30 -1.73 -0.10
CA GLY A 302 -15.90 -2.89 -0.72
C GLY A 302 -14.89 -3.80 -1.40
N GLY A 303 -13.90 -4.26 -0.63
CA GLY A 303 -13.17 -5.50 -0.91
C GLY A 303 -14.09 -6.72 -1.02
N SER A 304 -13.53 -7.93 -1.01
CA SER A 304 -14.30 -9.14 -1.34
C SER A 304 -15.52 -9.29 -0.41
N GLY A 305 -15.51 -8.73 0.80
CA GLY A 305 -16.67 -8.67 1.71
C GLY A 305 -17.87 -7.78 1.33
N ALA A 306 -17.80 -6.85 0.37
CA ALA A 306 -18.95 -5.98 0.06
C ALA A 306 -20.13 -6.76 -0.53
N THR A 307 -21.19 -6.91 0.25
CA THR A 307 -22.37 -7.70 -0.15
C THR A 307 -23.12 -7.05 -1.29
N THR A 308 -22.86 -7.56 -2.49
CA THR A 308 -23.79 -7.46 -3.61
C THR A 308 -25.10 -8.18 -3.26
N HIS A 309 -26.19 -7.45 -3.41
CA HIS A 309 -27.54 -7.99 -3.35
C HIS A 309 -27.82 -8.92 -4.55
N VAL A 310 -28.35 -10.13 -4.32
CA VAL A 310 -28.65 -11.15 -5.36
C VAL A 310 -30.11 -11.62 -5.24
N VAL A 311 -30.65 -12.24 -6.32
CA VAL A 311 -32.05 -12.66 -6.51
C VAL A 311 -32.15 -14.13 -7.01
N GLY A 312 -32.09 -15.15 -6.14
CA GLY A 312 -32.43 -16.56 -6.51
C GLY A 312 -32.50 -17.64 -5.39
N ALA A 313 -33.44 -18.60 -5.45
CA ALA A 313 -33.88 -19.48 -4.36
C ALA A 313 -32.99 -20.71 -3.96
N GLY A 314 -33.17 -21.24 -2.74
CA GLY A 314 -32.34 -22.30 -2.10
C GLY A 314 -32.87 -23.75 -2.08
N ASN A 315 -32.06 -24.68 -1.53
CA ASN A 315 -32.31 -26.15 -1.47
C ASN A 315 -32.40 -26.68 -0.02
N THR A 316 -32.96 -27.89 0.15
CA THR A 316 -32.99 -28.63 1.44
C THR A 316 -31.67 -29.36 1.72
N LEU A 317 -31.17 -29.31 2.96
CA LEU A 317 -29.98 -30.05 3.44
C LEU A 317 -30.31 -31.03 4.57
N THR A 318 -29.46 -32.04 4.76
CA THR A 318 -29.54 -33.04 5.83
C THR A 318 -28.14 -33.36 6.36
N PHE A 319 -27.98 -33.31 7.68
CA PHE A 319 -26.75 -33.63 8.41
C PHE A 319 -26.82 -35.05 8.97
N SER A 320 -25.73 -35.80 8.88
CA SER A 320 -25.68 -37.18 9.34
C SER A 320 -24.30 -37.51 9.92
N SER A 321 -24.25 -37.84 11.21
CA SER A 321 -23.02 -38.21 11.89
C SER A 321 -22.74 -39.72 11.80
N GLY A 322 -21.48 -40.10 11.56
CA GLY A 322 -21.02 -41.50 11.58
C GLY A 322 -21.56 -42.40 10.46
N SER A 323 -22.01 -41.82 9.33
CA SER A 323 -22.66 -42.52 8.21
C SER A 323 -21.75 -42.79 7.01
N GLY A 324 -20.55 -42.20 7.00
CA GLY A 324 -19.47 -42.47 6.05
C GLY A 324 -18.94 -43.91 6.12
N ALA A 325 -18.18 -44.31 5.11
CA ALA A 325 -17.73 -45.71 4.94
C ALA A 325 -16.80 -46.20 6.06
N ASN A 326 -16.12 -45.30 6.78
CA ASN A 326 -15.30 -45.59 7.96
C ASN A 326 -15.84 -44.92 9.24
N GLY A 327 -17.09 -44.42 9.22
CA GLY A 327 -17.71 -43.70 10.33
C GLY A 327 -17.48 -42.19 10.31
N GLU A 328 -17.18 -41.60 9.16
CA GLU A 328 -17.13 -40.14 8.97
C GLU A 328 -18.52 -39.49 8.90
N ASP A 329 -18.58 -38.19 9.11
CA ASP A 329 -19.81 -37.40 9.03
C ASP A 329 -20.13 -36.96 7.58
N GLN A 330 -21.41 -36.76 7.29
CA GLN A 330 -21.94 -36.49 5.95
C GLN A 330 -22.96 -35.35 5.91
N ILE A 331 -23.00 -34.66 4.76
CA ILE A 331 -23.99 -33.63 4.44
C ILE A 331 -24.66 -33.99 3.10
N ILE A 332 -25.99 -34.02 3.08
CA ILE A 332 -26.81 -34.57 1.99
C ILE A 332 -27.78 -33.49 1.50
N ALA A 333 -27.80 -33.23 0.20
CA ALA A 333 -28.75 -32.32 -0.44
C ALA A 333 -30.03 -33.04 -0.89
N GLY A 334 -31.15 -32.32 -0.91
CA GLY A 334 -32.44 -32.83 -1.42
C GLY A 334 -32.51 -32.98 -2.96
N THR A 335 -31.54 -32.45 -3.69
CA THR A 335 -31.51 -32.40 -5.16
C THR A 335 -30.25 -33.10 -5.69
N ALA A 336 -30.39 -33.92 -6.74
CA ALA A 336 -29.24 -34.56 -7.39
C ALA A 336 -28.42 -33.56 -8.20
N GLY A 337 -27.09 -33.70 -8.15
CA GLY A 337 -26.14 -32.80 -8.81
C GLY A 337 -25.72 -31.57 -8.01
N THR A 338 -26.32 -31.27 -6.85
CA THR A 338 -26.02 -30.08 -6.03
C THR A 338 -24.55 -29.92 -5.67
N TYR A 339 -23.82 -31.04 -5.50
CA TYR A 339 -22.40 -31.06 -5.16
C TYR A 339 -21.51 -31.58 -6.30
N SER A 340 -22.02 -31.79 -7.52
CA SER A 340 -21.24 -32.40 -8.61
C SER A 340 -20.07 -31.55 -9.12
N SER A 341 -19.96 -30.29 -8.71
CA SER A 341 -18.83 -29.39 -8.97
C SER A 341 -17.79 -29.35 -7.85
N LEU A 342 -17.95 -30.15 -6.80
CA LEU A 342 -17.08 -30.15 -5.62
C LEU A 342 -16.07 -31.31 -5.67
N GLU A 343 -14.87 -31.09 -5.12
CA GLU A 343 -13.76 -32.03 -5.13
C GLU A 343 -13.16 -32.25 -3.73
N SER A 344 -12.46 -33.38 -3.55
CA SER A 344 -11.75 -33.73 -2.31
C SER A 344 -10.67 -32.70 -1.96
N GLY A 345 -10.58 -32.33 -0.69
CA GLY A 345 -9.65 -31.32 -0.16
C GLY A 345 -10.15 -29.88 -0.20
N GLN A 346 -11.28 -29.61 -0.88
CA GLN A 346 -11.92 -28.29 -0.81
C GLN A 346 -12.58 -28.07 0.56
N ARG A 347 -12.62 -26.81 1.01
CA ARG A 347 -13.31 -26.43 2.26
C ARG A 347 -14.65 -25.77 1.94
N ILE A 348 -15.65 -26.10 2.74
CA ILE A 348 -17.05 -25.64 2.61
C ILE A 348 -17.52 -24.99 3.90
N LYS A 349 -18.36 -23.95 3.80
CA LYS A 349 -19.05 -23.34 4.95
C LYS A 349 -20.55 -23.66 4.88
N ILE A 350 -21.13 -23.97 6.04
CA ILE A 350 -22.57 -24.20 6.21
C ILE A 350 -23.21 -22.94 6.76
N ASN A 351 -24.26 -22.43 6.10
CA ASN A 351 -24.97 -21.21 6.52
C ASN A 351 -26.49 -21.33 6.24
N ASN A 352 -27.28 -20.46 6.86
CA ASN A 352 -28.75 -20.33 6.73
C ASN A 352 -29.52 -21.60 7.15
N THR A 353 -28.94 -22.36 8.07
CA THR A 353 -29.46 -23.64 8.58
C THR A 353 -30.21 -23.50 9.89
N ASP A 354 -29.99 -22.41 10.63
CA ASP A 354 -30.50 -22.18 11.99
C ASP A 354 -30.16 -23.32 12.97
N THR A 355 -29.01 -23.97 12.75
CA THR A 355 -28.51 -25.08 13.58
C THR A 355 -27.16 -24.75 14.21
N GLU A 356 -26.71 -25.59 15.13
CA GLU A 356 -25.31 -25.61 15.59
C GLU A 356 -24.29 -25.77 14.44
N ASN A 357 -24.66 -26.22 13.24
CA ASN A 357 -23.74 -26.24 12.09
C ASN A 357 -23.60 -24.89 11.39
N ASP A 358 -24.43 -23.90 11.72
CA ASP A 358 -24.38 -22.61 11.07
C ASP A 358 -23.07 -21.88 11.39
N GLY A 359 -22.48 -21.26 10.37
CA GLY A 359 -21.17 -20.63 10.49
C GLY A 359 -19.98 -21.60 10.41
N LYS A 360 -20.17 -22.92 10.63
CA LYS A 360 -19.06 -23.89 10.70
C LYS A 360 -18.47 -24.20 9.32
N ILE A 361 -17.16 -24.46 9.30
CA ILE A 361 -16.37 -24.76 8.10
C ILE A 361 -15.88 -26.20 8.18
N PHE A 362 -16.08 -26.96 7.11
CA PHE A 362 -15.70 -28.35 6.98
C PHE A 362 -14.83 -28.58 5.74
N THR A 363 -14.13 -29.71 5.69
CA THR A 363 -13.20 -30.12 4.64
C THR A 363 -13.76 -31.36 3.95
N ILE A 364 -13.92 -31.30 2.62
CA ILE A 364 -14.47 -32.40 1.83
C ILE A 364 -13.46 -33.54 1.75
N GLN A 365 -13.84 -34.72 2.24
CA GLN A 365 -13.09 -35.96 2.02
C GLN A 365 -13.50 -36.61 0.69
N SER A 366 -14.81 -36.66 0.39
CA SER A 366 -15.32 -37.17 -0.90
C SER A 366 -16.74 -36.69 -1.23
N VAL A 367 -17.14 -36.82 -2.50
CA VAL A 367 -18.48 -36.48 -3.01
C VAL A 367 -19.07 -37.71 -3.70
N SER A 368 -20.38 -37.95 -3.56
CA SER A 368 -21.08 -39.06 -4.20
C SER A 368 -21.19 -38.90 -5.72
N ALA A 369 -21.27 -40.02 -6.45
CA ALA A 369 -21.27 -40.01 -7.92
C ALA A 369 -22.50 -39.35 -8.56
N ASP A 370 -23.57 -39.16 -7.80
CA ASP A 370 -24.80 -38.44 -8.15
C ASP A 370 -24.83 -36.99 -7.61
N GLY A 371 -23.77 -36.54 -6.94
CA GLY A 371 -23.63 -35.18 -6.40
C GLY A 371 -24.63 -34.83 -5.30
N THR A 372 -25.22 -35.81 -4.62
CA THR A 372 -26.19 -35.60 -3.52
C THR A 372 -25.53 -35.52 -2.14
N THR A 373 -24.37 -36.15 -1.94
CA THR A 373 -23.74 -36.31 -0.63
C THR A 373 -22.28 -35.91 -0.63
N ILE A 374 -21.87 -35.16 0.40
CA ILE A 374 -20.48 -34.88 0.77
C ILE A 374 -20.16 -35.72 2.02
N THR A 375 -19.00 -36.37 2.03
CA THR A 375 -18.39 -36.94 3.24
C THR A 375 -17.26 -36.04 3.71
N LEU A 376 -17.23 -35.72 5.00
CA LEU A 376 -16.29 -34.77 5.61
C LEU A 376 -14.99 -35.44 6.07
N ALA A 377 -14.00 -34.64 6.44
CA ALA A 377 -12.76 -35.12 7.03
C ALA A 377 -13.02 -35.83 8.37
N SER A 378 -12.23 -36.88 8.65
CA SER A 378 -12.45 -37.81 9.77
C SER A 378 -12.17 -37.25 11.17
N ASP A 379 -11.66 -36.02 11.26
CA ASP A 379 -11.40 -35.26 12.49
C ASP A 379 -12.40 -34.10 12.69
N GLU A 380 -13.32 -33.89 11.75
CA GLU A 380 -14.40 -32.93 11.84
C GLU A 380 -15.73 -33.63 12.20
N SER A 381 -16.71 -32.89 12.75
CA SER A 381 -18.01 -33.47 13.13
C SER A 381 -19.15 -32.47 12.96
N VAL A 382 -20.29 -32.94 12.46
CA VAL A 382 -21.53 -32.16 12.35
C VAL A 382 -22.41 -32.38 13.57
N ASP A 383 -23.06 -31.32 14.04
CA ASP A 383 -24.15 -31.45 14.98
C ASP A 383 -25.38 -32.06 14.28
N VAL A 384 -26.06 -32.98 14.94
CA VAL A 384 -27.25 -33.68 14.41
C VAL A 384 -28.49 -33.51 15.29
N SER A 385 -28.49 -32.51 16.17
CA SER A 385 -29.68 -32.16 16.99
C SER A 385 -30.88 -31.78 16.11
N THR A 386 -30.61 -31.19 14.94
CA THR A 386 -31.56 -30.80 13.90
C THR A 386 -31.10 -31.39 12.55
N PRO A 387 -31.39 -32.67 12.27
CA PRO A 387 -30.72 -33.42 11.21
C PRO A 387 -31.16 -33.07 9.78
N THR A 388 -32.26 -32.34 9.59
CA THR A 388 -32.73 -31.90 8.26
C THR A 388 -33.24 -30.47 8.34
N VAL A 389 -32.81 -29.61 7.41
CA VAL A 389 -33.15 -28.20 7.33
C VAL A 389 -33.61 -27.82 5.92
N THR A 390 -34.67 -27.02 5.83
CA THR A 390 -35.30 -26.66 4.56
C THR A 390 -34.63 -25.49 3.82
N THR A 391 -33.69 -24.79 4.45
CA THR A 391 -33.14 -23.49 4.00
C THR A 391 -31.61 -23.45 3.89
N GLY A 392 -30.91 -24.57 4.09
CA GLY A 392 -29.46 -24.57 4.23
C GLY A 392 -28.67 -24.38 2.93
N VAL A 393 -27.50 -23.75 3.05
CA VAL A 393 -26.55 -23.50 1.95
C VAL A 393 -25.18 -24.10 2.28
N VAL A 394 -24.60 -24.82 1.31
CA VAL A 394 -23.20 -25.30 1.35
C VAL A 394 -22.39 -24.48 0.36
N SER A 395 -21.53 -23.60 0.84
CA SER A 395 -20.72 -22.71 0.00
C SER A 395 -19.26 -23.18 -0.04
N LEU A 396 -18.65 -23.22 -1.23
CA LEU A 396 -17.20 -23.41 -1.38
C LEU A 396 -16.44 -22.20 -0.82
N ARG A 397 -15.31 -22.44 -0.14
CA ARG A 397 -14.37 -21.37 0.22
C ARG A 397 -13.39 -21.06 -0.92
N THR A 398 -13.93 -20.48 -1.98
CA THR A 398 -13.22 -19.62 -2.95
C THR A 398 -14.16 -18.49 -3.35
N GLU A 399 -14.40 -17.59 -2.40
CA GLU A 399 -15.08 -16.29 -2.51
C GLU A 399 -16.47 -16.20 -3.20
N LEU A 400 -17.45 -15.87 -2.35
CA LEU A 400 -18.61 -14.98 -2.60
C LEU A 400 -20.03 -15.48 -2.97
N PHE A 401 -20.97 -14.60 -2.58
CA PHE A 401 -22.37 -14.75 -2.19
C PHE A 401 -23.42 -15.17 -3.24
N SER A 402 -24.59 -15.57 -2.73
CA SER A 402 -25.90 -15.38 -3.38
C SER A 402 -27.01 -15.23 -2.33
N PHE A 403 -27.60 -14.04 -2.20
CA PHE A 403 -28.89 -13.81 -1.55
C PHE A 403 -30.08 -13.99 -2.54
N ASN A 404 -31.32 -13.86 -2.05
CA ASN A 404 -32.51 -13.70 -2.91
C ASN A 404 -33.43 -12.58 -2.45
N ALA A 405 -33.59 -11.52 -3.24
CA ALA A 405 -34.69 -10.57 -3.08
C ALA A 405 -35.89 -10.91 -3.98
N ALA A 406 -36.86 -11.58 -3.39
CA ALA A 406 -38.23 -11.64 -3.88
C ALA A 406 -39.22 -11.16 -2.81
N GLU A 407 -38.91 -10.05 -2.14
CA GLU A 407 -39.80 -9.23 -1.31
C GLU A 407 -39.03 -7.98 -0.88
N ARG A 408 -39.77 -6.92 -0.58
CA ARG A 408 -39.28 -5.61 -0.15
C ARG A 408 -40.51 -4.75 0.04
N ASN A 409 -40.77 -4.32 1.26
CA ASN A 409 -40.30 -3.03 1.75
C ASN A 409 -40.57 -3.00 3.28
N PHE A 410 -40.59 -1.80 3.87
CA PHE A 410 -40.63 -1.57 5.31
C PHE A 410 -39.35 -1.97 6.04
N TYR A 411 -38.97 -1.10 6.95
CA TYR A 411 -37.72 -1.15 7.69
C TYR A 411 -38.06 -1.47 9.14
N PHE A 412 -37.42 -2.49 9.70
CA PHE A 412 -37.37 -2.70 11.14
C PHE A 412 -35.94 -2.40 11.58
N ASP A 413 -35.77 -1.49 12.54
CA ASP A 413 -34.53 -1.37 13.29
C ASP A 413 -34.52 -2.47 14.36
N SER A 414 -33.59 -3.42 14.26
CA SER A 414 -33.45 -4.52 15.21
C SER A 414 -32.43 -4.24 16.33
N SER A 415 -32.06 -2.98 16.57
CA SER A 415 -31.09 -2.59 17.62
C SER A 415 -31.61 -2.75 19.06
N VAL A 416 -32.86 -3.20 19.27
CA VAL A 416 -33.44 -3.46 20.61
C VAL A 416 -34.03 -4.87 20.72
N VAL A 417 -33.56 -5.65 21.70
CA VAL A 417 -34.03 -7.02 21.96
C VAL A 417 -35.40 -7.01 22.65
N GLY A 418 -36.49 -7.31 21.94
CA GLY A 418 -37.83 -7.14 22.53
C GLY A 418 -39.09 -7.73 21.89
N GLY A 419 -39.05 -8.32 20.68
CA GLY A 419 -40.18 -9.10 20.13
C GLY A 419 -41.30 -8.28 19.48
N ASP A 420 -41.22 -8.13 18.16
CA ASP A 420 -42.21 -7.43 17.36
C ASP A 420 -43.35 -8.35 16.88
N GLN A 421 -44.58 -7.84 16.82
CA GLN A 421 -45.76 -8.55 16.29
C GLN A 421 -46.72 -7.61 15.58
N VAL A 422 -47.40 -8.10 14.54
CA VAL A 422 -48.44 -7.36 13.79
C VAL A 422 -49.81 -7.99 14.04
N GLN A 423 -50.76 -7.24 14.59
CA GLN A 423 -52.11 -7.69 14.88
C GLN A 423 -53.15 -6.96 14.01
N PHE A 424 -53.85 -7.73 13.16
CA PHE A 424 -54.99 -7.28 12.37
C PHE A 424 -56.27 -7.51 13.18
N THR A 425 -57.18 -6.53 13.21
CA THR A 425 -58.46 -6.64 13.91
C THR A 425 -59.60 -6.11 13.04
N ASP A 426 -60.51 -7.03 12.67
CA ASP A 426 -61.82 -6.77 12.09
C ASP A 426 -62.75 -6.22 13.18
N ASN A 427 -63.22 -4.99 13.00
CA ASN A 427 -64.11 -4.28 13.92
C ASN A 427 -65.58 -4.28 13.44
N GLY A 428 -65.89 -5.09 12.41
CA GLY A 428 -67.21 -5.41 11.91
C GLY A 428 -67.87 -4.31 11.08
N ALA A 429 -68.64 -3.44 11.76
CA ALA A 429 -69.33 -2.33 11.11
C ALA A 429 -68.61 -0.98 11.27
N ASN A 430 -67.48 -0.99 11.99
CA ASN A 430 -66.58 0.15 12.17
C ASN A 430 -65.33 -0.04 11.29
N ALA A 431 -64.46 0.96 11.22
CA ALA A 431 -63.20 0.83 10.49
C ALA A 431 -62.23 -0.17 11.17
N ASP A 432 -61.56 -0.96 10.34
CA ASP A 432 -60.61 -1.98 10.78
C ASP A 432 -59.24 -1.40 11.15
N THR A 433 -58.47 -2.16 11.93
CA THR A 433 -57.23 -1.68 12.55
C THR A 433 -56.09 -2.69 12.48
N ILE A 434 -54.87 -2.19 12.34
CA ILE A 434 -53.62 -2.96 12.40
C ILE A 434 -52.75 -2.37 13.52
N THR A 435 -52.24 -3.20 14.43
CA THR A 435 -51.42 -2.79 15.57
C THR A 435 -50.06 -3.47 15.54
N LEU A 436 -48.98 -2.71 15.75
CA LEU A 436 -47.63 -3.20 15.94
C LEU A 436 -47.31 -3.29 17.44
N THR A 437 -46.50 -4.29 17.78
CA THR A 437 -45.79 -4.38 19.06
C THR A 437 -44.31 -4.18 18.77
N GLY A 438 -43.57 -3.45 19.61
CA GLY A 438 -42.13 -3.20 19.47
C GLY A 438 -41.74 -2.15 18.41
N ALA A 439 -42.45 -2.11 17.28
CA ALA A 439 -42.31 -1.10 16.23
C ALA A 439 -43.46 -0.07 16.20
N THR A 440 -43.28 1.00 15.44
CA THR A 440 -44.28 2.05 15.20
C THR A 440 -44.49 2.32 13.71
N PHE A 441 -45.71 2.73 13.33
CA PHE A 441 -46.02 3.26 12.00
C PHE A 441 -45.51 4.70 11.86
N THR A 442 -44.20 4.80 11.86
CA THR A 442 -43.42 6.03 11.68
C THR A 442 -42.52 5.90 10.46
N ASP A 443 -42.11 7.02 9.89
CA ASP A 443 -41.02 7.04 8.91
C ASP A 443 -39.64 6.93 9.59
N ALA A 444 -38.57 7.02 8.79
CA ALA A 444 -37.19 6.89 9.27
C ALA A 444 -36.72 8.06 10.15
N ASP A 445 -37.46 9.18 10.18
CA ASP A 445 -37.19 10.33 11.04
C ASP A 445 -38.02 10.26 12.35
N GLY A 446 -38.89 9.24 12.48
CA GLY A 446 -39.73 8.99 13.66
C GLY A 446 -41.10 9.68 13.63
N ASP A 447 -41.47 10.33 12.52
CA ASP A 447 -42.77 11.00 12.38
C ASP A 447 -43.86 10.02 11.93
N LEU A 448 -45.09 10.20 12.42
CA LEU A 448 -46.22 9.29 12.15
C LEU A 448 -46.62 9.28 10.66
N LEU A 449 -46.81 8.10 10.08
CA LEU A 449 -47.19 7.98 8.66
C LEU A 449 -48.53 8.69 8.37
N PRO A 450 -48.63 9.47 7.28
CA PRO A 450 -49.79 10.32 7.00
C PRO A 450 -51.00 9.53 6.47
N ALA A 451 -52.20 10.05 6.78
CA ALA A 451 -53.46 9.52 6.26
C ALA A 451 -53.53 9.55 4.72
N GLY A 452 -54.01 8.47 4.12
CA GLY A 452 -54.06 8.23 2.67
C GLY A 452 -52.90 7.39 2.14
N MET A 453 -51.88 7.12 2.95
CA MET A 453 -50.76 6.25 2.58
C MET A 453 -51.19 4.78 2.49
N GLN A 454 -50.62 4.04 1.54
CA GLN A 454 -50.87 2.61 1.36
C GLN A 454 -49.71 1.77 1.87
N VAL A 455 -50.05 0.70 2.58
CA VAL A 455 -49.10 -0.28 3.13
C VAL A 455 -49.59 -1.66 2.72
N THR A 456 -48.77 -2.40 1.99
CA THR A 456 -49.04 -3.79 1.62
C THR A 456 -48.55 -4.69 2.71
N PHE A 457 -49.34 -5.65 3.18
CA PHE A 457 -48.84 -6.66 4.12
C PHE A 457 -48.79 -8.02 3.43
N THR A 458 -47.75 -8.78 3.74
CA THR A 458 -47.53 -10.16 3.30
C THR A 458 -47.15 -11.03 4.51
N GLY A 459 -47.08 -12.35 4.35
CA GLY A 459 -46.74 -13.29 5.44
C GLY A 459 -47.85 -13.53 6.49
N THR A 460 -49.04 -12.95 6.31
CA THR A 460 -50.21 -13.12 7.20
C THR A 460 -51.04 -14.36 6.81
N GLY A 461 -51.97 -14.78 7.67
CA GLY A 461 -52.83 -15.95 7.41
C GLY A 461 -54.06 -15.62 6.55
N SER A 462 -54.59 -14.40 6.65
CA SER A 462 -55.84 -13.97 6.01
C SER A 462 -55.78 -12.58 5.35
N ASN A 463 -54.73 -11.78 5.61
CA ASN A 463 -54.67 -10.34 5.31
C ASN A 463 -53.51 -9.94 4.38
N ASN A 464 -53.21 -10.77 3.39
CA ASN A 464 -52.12 -10.50 2.43
C ASN A 464 -52.61 -9.59 1.29
N ALA A 465 -52.67 -8.28 1.55
CA ALA A 465 -53.11 -7.27 0.59
C ALA A 465 -52.54 -5.87 0.88
N THR A 466 -52.78 -4.93 -0.04
CA THR A 466 -52.50 -3.50 0.13
C THR A 466 -53.68 -2.80 0.80
N TYR A 467 -53.40 -2.09 1.89
CA TYR A 467 -54.40 -1.38 2.70
C TYR A 467 -54.05 0.11 2.83
N THR A 468 -55.06 0.96 2.82
CA THR A 468 -54.92 2.43 2.90
C THR A 468 -55.19 2.91 4.32
N ILE A 469 -54.22 3.60 4.92
CA ILE A 469 -54.31 4.13 6.28
C ILE A 469 -55.23 5.37 6.30
N ALA A 470 -56.23 5.38 7.18
CA ALA A 470 -57.09 6.53 7.45
C ALA A 470 -56.57 7.43 8.60
N SER A 471 -55.92 6.85 9.61
CA SER A 471 -55.32 7.57 10.75
C SER A 471 -54.44 6.66 11.61
N ILE A 472 -53.48 7.22 12.34
CA ILE A 472 -52.58 6.48 13.25
C ILE A 472 -52.71 7.00 14.68
N SER A 473 -52.53 6.12 15.67
CA SER A 473 -52.50 6.46 17.09
C SER A 473 -51.31 7.36 17.46
N ALA A 474 -51.43 8.14 18.52
CA ALA A 474 -50.43 9.14 18.91
C ALA A 474 -49.11 8.54 19.43
N ASP A 475 -49.08 7.25 19.73
CA ASP A 475 -47.92 6.44 20.08
C ASP A 475 -47.35 5.67 18.87
N GLY A 476 -47.90 5.86 17.67
CA GLY A 476 -47.48 5.19 16.43
C GLY A 476 -47.82 3.71 16.33
N ALA A 477 -48.26 3.05 17.40
CA ALA A 477 -48.42 1.60 17.43
C ALA A 477 -49.62 1.08 16.62
N THR A 478 -50.66 1.89 16.33
CA THR A 478 -51.89 1.40 15.67
C THR A 478 -52.35 2.27 14.51
N ALA A 479 -52.48 1.67 13.33
CA ALA A 479 -53.12 2.25 12.16
C ALA A 479 -54.59 1.83 12.06
N THR A 480 -55.47 2.78 11.74
CA THR A 480 -56.87 2.56 11.36
C THR A 480 -56.99 2.69 9.84
N LEU A 481 -57.71 1.79 9.20
CA LEU A 481 -57.85 1.72 7.74
C LEU A 481 -59.04 2.54 7.22
N VAL A 482 -59.04 2.85 5.93
CA VAL A 482 -60.21 3.44 5.25
C VAL A 482 -61.35 2.43 5.14
N SER A 483 -62.60 2.89 5.18
CA SER A 483 -63.78 2.00 5.23
C SER A 483 -64.09 1.21 3.93
N THR A 484 -63.22 1.27 2.91
CA THR A 484 -63.28 0.39 1.73
C THR A 484 -62.42 -0.86 1.89
N ASP A 485 -61.50 -0.84 2.85
CA ASP A 485 -60.48 -1.85 3.05
C ASP A 485 -60.87 -2.65 4.29
N THR A 486 -61.00 -3.96 4.15
CA THR A 486 -61.48 -4.87 5.20
C THR A 486 -60.44 -5.93 5.53
N VAL A 487 -60.24 -6.21 6.81
CA VAL A 487 -59.35 -7.26 7.31
C VAL A 487 -60.15 -8.41 7.93
N THR A 488 -59.47 -9.48 8.31
CA THR A 488 -59.99 -10.57 9.15
C THR A 488 -59.13 -10.66 10.40
N THR A 489 -59.69 -10.70 11.61
CA THR A 489 -58.89 -10.65 12.84
C THR A 489 -57.87 -11.78 12.97
N GLU A 490 -56.59 -11.44 13.06
CA GLU A 490 -55.48 -12.37 13.35
C GLU A 490 -54.27 -11.64 13.94
N THR A 491 -53.40 -12.38 14.63
CA THR A 491 -52.09 -11.89 15.09
C THR A 491 -50.99 -12.65 14.37
N ALA A 492 -50.14 -11.95 13.63
CA ALA A 492 -49.03 -12.48 12.85
C ALA A 492 -47.70 -11.94 13.40
N ALA A 493 -46.86 -12.83 13.91
CA ALA A 493 -45.53 -12.48 14.40
C ALA A 493 -44.50 -12.22 13.28
N ASN A 494 -44.86 -12.47 12.01
CA ASN A 494 -43.94 -12.51 10.86
C ASN A 494 -44.46 -11.73 9.63
N ALA A 495 -45.33 -10.72 9.82
CA ALA A 495 -45.88 -9.97 8.68
C ALA A 495 -44.92 -8.86 8.20
N VAL A 496 -44.69 -8.76 6.89
CA VAL A 496 -43.77 -7.82 6.23
C VAL A 496 -44.55 -6.82 5.37
N ALA A 497 -44.05 -5.59 5.18
CA ALA A 497 -44.85 -4.48 4.62
C ALA A 497 -44.40 -3.93 3.21
N ASP A 498 -44.85 -4.58 2.11
CA ASP A 498 -44.22 -4.64 0.77
C ASP A 498 -44.58 -3.65 -0.37
N SER A 499 -43.57 -2.96 -0.91
CA SER A 499 -43.23 -2.87 -2.36
C SER A 499 -42.07 -1.87 -2.58
N ALA A 500 -41.04 -2.09 -3.40
CA ALA A 500 -40.51 -3.33 -4.01
C ALA A 500 -38.96 -3.17 -4.21
N GLY A 501 -38.30 -4.02 -5.01
CA GLY A 501 -36.89 -3.87 -5.43
C GLY A 501 -36.73 -3.53 -6.92
N SER A 502 -36.08 -2.40 -7.24
CA SER A 502 -35.82 -1.96 -8.61
C SER A 502 -34.42 -1.35 -8.77
N ILE A 503 -33.93 -1.27 -10.00
CA ILE A 503 -32.79 -0.45 -10.42
C ILE A 503 -33.33 0.52 -11.46
N THR A 504 -33.20 1.82 -11.21
CA THR A 504 -33.63 2.89 -12.11
C THR A 504 -32.39 3.52 -12.75
N PHE A 505 -32.40 3.58 -14.08
CA PHE A 505 -31.36 4.19 -14.92
C PHE A 505 -31.85 5.55 -15.40
N ALA A 506 -31.00 6.58 -15.32
CA ALA A 506 -31.26 7.88 -15.94
C ALA A 506 -29.99 8.43 -16.60
N ASP A 507 -30.06 8.53 -17.93
CA ASP A 507 -29.22 9.41 -18.76
C ASP A 507 -29.67 10.85 -18.49
N ASN A 508 -28.76 11.69 -17.97
CA ASN A 508 -29.05 13.06 -17.54
C ASN A 508 -28.38 14.13 -18.43
N ASP A 509 -27.90 13.76 -19.63
CA ASP A 509 -27.03 14.59 -20.47
C ASP A 509 -27.59 16.03 -20.67
N PRO A 510 -26.79 17.10 -20.44
CA PRO A 510 -25.34 17.15 -20.24
C PRO A 510 -24.90 17.10 -18.76
N SER A 511 -25.76 16.62 -17.86
CA SER A 511 -25.44 16.42 -16.44
C SER A 511 -24.97 14.98 -16.20
N ALA A 512 -24.35 14.71 -15.06
CA ALA A 512 -23.89 13.36 -14.74
C ALA A 512 -25.06 12.37 -14.58
N ASP A 513 -24.91 11.19 -15.19
CA ASP A 513 -25.87 10.10 -15.14
C ASP A 513 -26.07 9.54 -13.72
N THR A 514 -27.20 8.90 -13.48
CA THR A 514 -27.56 8.38 -12.15
C THR A 514 -28.18 6.99 -12.17
N ILE A 515 -27.85 6.19 -11.16
CA ILE A 515 -28.49 4.89 -10.88
C ILE A 515 -29.11 4.94 -9.48
N THR A 516 -30.42 4.69 -9.39
CA THR A 516 -31.17 4.66 -8.13
C THR A 516 -31.67 3.25 -7.81
N LEU A 517 -31.47 2.81 -6.56
CA LEU A 517 -31.94 1.52 -6.07
C LEU A 517 -33.29 1.70 -5.35
N GLY A 518 -34.31 0.96 -5.78
CA GLY A 518 -35.61 0.90 -5.10
C GLY A 518 -35.49 0.33 -3.68
N GLY A 519 -34.50 -0.54 -3.44
CA GLY A 519 -34.09 -0.84 -2.07
C GLY A 519 -33.01 -1.90 -1.87
N GLY A 520 -31.95 -1.85 -2.67
CA GLY A 520 -30.60 -2.02 -2.10
C GLY A 520 -30.10 -0.68 -1.55
N PHE A 521 -28.82 -0.60 -1.21
CA PHE A 521 -28.11 0.66 -0.99
C PHE A 521 -26.71 0.56 -1.63
N PHE A 522 -26.13 1.68 -2.05
CA PHE A 522 -24.71 1.79 -2.34
C PHE A 522 -23.95 1.96 -1.02
N ARG A 523 -23.83 0.86 -0.26
CA ARG A 523 -23.16 0.83 1.05
C ARG A 523 -22.19 -0.35 1.16
N ASP A 524 -21.20 -0.20 2.04
CA ASP A 524 -20.30 -1.29 2.45
C ASP A 524 -21.00 -2.24 3.45
N ALA A 525 -20.26 -3.24 3.95
CA ALA A 525 -20.77 -4.21 4.92
C ALA A 525 -21.03 -3.58 6.32
N ASP A 526 -20.36 -2.47 6.62
CA ASP A 526 -20.45 -1.72 7.87
C ASP A 526 -21.57 -0.65 7.85
N GLY A 527 -22.25 -0.51 6.71
CA GLY A 527 -23.38 0.39 6.50
C GLY A 527 -23.02 1.82 6.10
N ASN A 528 -21.74 2.13 5.84
CA ASN A 528 -21.31 3.41 5.29
C ASN A 528 -21.66 3.48 3.81
N ASN A 529 -21.94 4.68 3.28
CA ASN A 529 -22.09 4.86 1.84
C ASN A 529 -20.78 4.50 1.14
N LEU A 530 -20.87 3.73 0.04
CA LEU A 530 -19.74 3.49 -0.84
C LEU A 530 -19.14 4.83 -1.27
N ALA A 531 -17.81 4.90 -1.28
CA ALA A 531 -17.13 6.09 -1.72
C ALA A 531 -17.51 6.44 -3.16
N ALA A 532 -17.30 7.69 -3.55
CA ALA A 532 -17.09 7.97 -4.96
C ALA A 532 -15.90 7.15 -5.48
N GLY A 533 -15.71 7.02 -6.79
CA GLY A 533 -14.61 6.28 -7.39
C GLY A 533 -14.66 4.75 -7.24
N THR A 534 -15.45 4.22 -6.30
CA THR A 534 -15.83 2.81 -6.29
C THR A 534 -16.47 2.48 -7.64
N ILE A 535 -15.84 1.57 -8.37
CA ILE A 535 -16.43 0.94 -9.55
C ILE A 535 -17.35 -0.16 -9.08
N PHE A 536 -18.55 -0.20 -9.66
CA PHE A 536 -19.46 -1.32 -9.56
C PHE A 536 -19.82 -1.86 -10.95
N SER A 537 -19.95 -3.17 -11.05
CA SER A 537 -20.46 -3.86 -12.23
C SER A 537 -21.95 -4.11 -12.10
N LEU A 538 -22.70 -4.06 -13.20
CA LEU A 538 -24.06 -4.60 -13.27
C LEU A 538 -24.07 -5.93 -14.00
N ALA A 539 -24.89 -6.85 -13.51
CA ALA A 539 -25.21 -8.09 -14.21
C ALA A 539 -26.69 -8.45 -14.06
N GLY A 540 -27.26 -9.15 -15.05
CA GLY A 540 -28.61 -9.72 -14.98
C GLY A 540 -29.75 -8.71 -15.08
N THR A 541 -29.48 -7.50 -15.57
CA THR A 541 -30.50 -6.46 -15.80
C THR A 541 -31.30 -6.72 -17.07
N GLY A 542 -30.75 -7.44 -18.05
CA GLY A 542 -31.35 -7.64 -19.36
C GLY A 542 -31.42 -6.39 -20.24
N THR A 543 -30.70 -5.31 -19.86
CA THR A 543 -30.62 -4.05 -20.62
C THR A 543 -29.28 -3.93 -21.35
N ALA A 544 -29.03 -2.83 -22.08
CA ALA A 544 -27.71 -2.55 -22.62
C ALA A 544 -26.66 -2.19 -21.54
N ASN A 545 -27.10 -1.92 -20.30
CA ASN A 545 -26.24 -1.73 -19.12
C ASN A 545 -25.90 -3.08 -18.43
N ASP A 546 -26.20 -4.22 -19.06
CA ASP A 546 -25.86 -5.54 -18.53
C ASP A 546 -24.39 -5.88 -18.86
N GLY A 547 -23.59 -6.21 -17.83
CA GLY A 547 -22.16 -6.44 -17.96
C GLY A 547 -21.30 -5.18 -18.09
N THR A 548 -21.85 -3.99 -17.83
CA THR A 548 -21.10 -2.72 -17.81
C THR A 548 -20.59 -2.40 -16.40
N ASN A 549 -19.41 -1.78 -16.34
CA ASN A 549 -18.85 -1.22 -15.12
C ASN A 549 -19.10 0.29 -15.11
N PHE A 550 -19.54 0.82 -13.97
CA PHE A 550 -19.72 2.25 -13.74
C PHE A 550 -18.97 2.70 -12.49
N THR A 551 -18.53 3.94 -12.49
CA THR A 551 -17.73 4.58 -11.45
C THR A 551 -18.59 5.60 -10.72
N ILE A 552 -18.75 5.45 -9.42
CA ILE A 552 -19.50 6.42 -8.60
C ILE A 552 -18.77 7.78 -8.64
N ALA A 553 -19.50 8.89 -8.72
CA ALA A 553 -19.02 10.25 -8.48
C ALA A 553 -19.53 10.80 -7.14
N SER A 554 -20.69 10.32 -6.67
CA SER A 554 -21.19 10.50 -5.30
C SER A 554 -22.33 9.53 -5.01
N VAL A 555 -22.57 9.22 -3.74
CA VAL A 555 -23.77 8.53 -3.26
C VAL A 555 -24.62 9.51 -2.45
N SER A 556 -25.94 9.50 -2.66
CA SER A 556 -26.89 10.30 -1.87
C SER A 556 -26.87 9.91 -0.38
N THR A 557 -27.23 10.83 0.52
CA THR A 557 -27.14 10.63 1.98
C THR A 557 -27.92 9.40 2.48
N ASP A 558 -29.05 9.08 1.83
CA ASP A 558 -29.87 7.90 2.10
C ASP A 558 -29.28 6.59 1.56
N GLY A 559 -28.13 6.63 0.88
CA GLY A 559 -27.46 5.47 0.27
C GLY A 559 -28.14 4.95 -1.01
N ARG A 560 -29.18 5.62 -1.54
CA ARG A 560 -30.07 5.04 -2.58
C ARG A 560 -29.68 5.36 -4.01
N THR A 561 -29.00 6.47 -4.27
CA THR A 561 -28.66 6.93 -5.61
C THR A 561 -27.17 7.16 -5.75
N ALA A 562 -26.54 6.49 -6.72
CA ALA A 562 -25.21 6.84 -7.19
C ALA A 562 -25.34 7.81 -8.37
N THR A 563 -24.65 8.95 -8.28
CA THR A 563 -24.28 9.76 -9.45
C THR A 563 -23.03 9.16 -10.04
N LEU A 564 -22.88 9.10 -11.37
CA LEU A 564 -21.72 8.54 -12.06
C LEU A 564 -20.71 9.62 -12.48
N ILE A 565 -19.50 9.22 -12.87
CA ILE A 565 -18.53 10.15 -13.46
C ILE A 565 -18.96 10.55 -14.89
N PRO A 566 -18.65 11.78 -15.38
CA PRO A 566 -19.09 12.26 -16.70
C PRO A 566 -18.53 11.53 -17.94
N THR A 567 -17.71 10.49 -17.76
CA THR A 567 -17.21 9.64 -18.85
C THR A 567 -17.98 8.33 -19.00
N ASP A 568 -18.80 8.00 -18.01
CA ASP A 568 -19.67 6.84 -18.03
C ASP A 568 -21.01 7.23 -18.65
N THR A 569 -21.57 6.37 -19.49
CA THR A 569 -22.81 6.63 -20.23
C THR A 569 -23.82 5.53 -19.95
N ILE A 570 -25.01 5.91 -19.49
CA ILE A 570 -26.15 5.02 -19.27
C ILE A 570 -27.01 4.89 -20.53
N ASP A 571 -27.50 3.67 -20.82
CA ASP A 571 -28.65 3.46 -21.70
C ASP A 571 -29.94 3.48 -20.87
N ASP A 572 -30.77 4.52 -21.04
CA ASP A 572 -32.06 4.69 -20.34
C ASP A 572 -33.25 4.06 -21.08
N THR A 573 -33.07 3.39 -22.23
CA THR A 573 -34.18 2.93 -23.08
C THR A 573 -35.12 1.95 -22.39
N THR A 574 -34.64 1.29 -21.33
CA THR A 574 -35.46 0.60 -20.32
C THR A 574 -35.11 1.18 -18.94
N PRO A 575 -35.75 2.29 -18.53
CA PRO A 575 -35.24 3.16 -17.45
C PRO A 575 -35.49 2.59 -16.05
N THR A 576 -36.21 1.49 -15.91
CA THR A 576 -36.41 0.81 -14.63
C THR A 576 -36.53 -0.68 -14.84
N VAL A 577 -35.70 -1.45 -14.13
CA VAL A 577 -35.74 -2.91 -14.09
C VAL A 577 -35.98 -3.41 -12.68
N THR A 578 -36.60 -4.58 -12.56
CA THR A 578 -36.90 -5.25 -11.28
C THR A 578 -35.99 -6.46 -11.03
N ALA A 579 -34.88 -6.54 -11.75
CA ALA A 579 -33.87 -7.60 -11.68
C ALA A 579 -32.49 -7.02 -12.03
N GLY A 580 -31.45 -7.58 -11.43
CA GLY A 580 -30.06 -7.19 -11.64
C GLY A 580 -29.28 -7.18 -10.32
N THR A 581 -27.97 -7.33 -10.41
CA THR A 581 -27.01 -7.32 -9.29
C THR A 581 -26.00 -6.20 -9.50
N LEU A 582 -25.65 -5.47 -8.44
CA LEU A 582 -24.62 -4.42 -8.45
C LEU A 582 -23.44 -4.83 -7.57
N SER A 583 -22.27 -5.09 -8.15
CA SER A 583 -21.07 -5.50 -7.42
C SER A 583 -19.97 -4.45 -7.44
N ALA A 584 -19.71 -3.83 -6.29
CA ALA A 584 -18.45 -3.13 -6.05
C ALA A 584 -17.27 -4.04 -6.43
N THR A 585 -16.32 -3.52 -7.19
CA THR A 585 -15.26 -4.31 -7.85
C THR A 585 -13.88 -3.81 -7.48
N ASN A 586 -13.65 -2.50 -7.60
CA ASN A 586 -12.37 -1.84 -7.31
C ASN A 586 -12.58 -0.35 -7.03
N THR A 587 -11.68 0.30 -6.30
CA THR A 587 -11.58 1.77 -6.23
C THR A 587 -10.36 2.32 -6.97
N ILE A 588 -10.39 3.62 -7.22
CA ILE A 588 -9.28 4.41 -7.76
C ILE A 588 -8.33 4.79 -6.62
N GLY A 589 -7.02 4.74 -6.90
CA GLY A 589 -5.99 5.28 -6.01
C GLY A 589 -4.59 5.06 -6.57
N THR A 590 -3.64 5.81 -6.02
CA THR A 590 -2.20 5.66 -6.25
C THR A 590 -1.55 5.09 -5.00
N ILE A 591 -0.75 4.04 -5.14
CA ILE A 591 0.19 3.59 -4.11
C ILE A 591 1.60 3.89 -4.60
N SER A 592 2.40 4.51 -3.75
CA SER A 592 3.76 4.92 -4.08
C SER A 592 4.71 4.73 -2.91
N ALA A 593 5.97 4.46 -3.22
CA ALA A 593 7.08 4.58 -2.28
C ALA A 593 8.07 5.59 -2.86
N THR A 594 8.80 6.31 -2.01
CA THR A 594 9.78 7.33 -2.45
C THR A 594 11.08 7.16 -1.68
N SER A 595 12.10 6.69 -2.38
CA SER A 595 13.48 6.68 -1.87
C SER A 595 14.01 8.10 -1.71
N TYR A 596 14.91 8.28 -0.74
CA TYR A 596 15.74 9.48 -0.65
C TYR A 596 16.61 9.69 -1.89
N TYR A 597 16.95 8.61 -2.60
CA TYR A 597 17.84 8.65 -3.75
C TYR A 597 17.07 8.89 -5.05
N ARG A 598 17.31 10.05 -5.67
CA ARG A 598 16.69 10.48 -6.93
C ARG A 598 17.54 10.24 -8.17
N GLY A 599 18.80 9.81 -8.01
CA GLY A 599 19.73 9.52 -9.10
C GLY A 599 19.39 8.25 -9.89
N ASP A 600 20.41 7.58 -10.42
CA ASP A 600 20.29 6.25 -11.03
C ASP A 600 21.54 5.38 -10.77
N ASN A 601 21.48 4.10 -11.13
CA ASN A 601 22.62 3.17 -11.03
C ASN A 601 23.48 3.14 -12.31
N VAL A 602 23.47 4.19 -13.13
CA VAL A 602 24.25 4.25 -14.38
C VAL A 602 25.66 4.75 -14.08
N SER A 603 26.60 3.81 -14.04
CA SER A 603 28.03 4.06 -13.97
C SER A 603 28.54 4.92 -15.14
N LEU A 604 29.24 6.02 -14.82
CA LEU A 604 29.89 6.85 -15.83
C LEU A 604 31.31 6.33 -16.13
N THR A 605 31.53 5.72 -17.29
CA THR A 605 32.88 5.32 -17.72
C THR A 605 33.71 6.51 -18.17
N HIS A 606 34.89 6.70 -17.59
CA HIS A 606 35.90 7.65 -18.06
C HIS A 606 37.06 6.93 -18.76
N ARG A 607 37.34 7.33 -20.01
CA ARG A 607 38.47 6.80 -20.78
C ARG A 607 39.71 7.67 -20.56
N ALA A 608 40.59 7.19 -19.68
CA ALA A 608 41.79 7.92 -19.26
C ALA A 608 42.95 7.87 -20.28
N SER A 609 43.01 6.82 -21.11
CA SER A 609 43.92 6.73 -22.25
C SER A 609 43.34 5.81 -23.33
N ASP A 610 44.11 5.55 -24.40
CA ASP A 610 43.64 4.62 -25.43
C ASP A 610 43.38 3.19 -24.92
N THR A 611 44.07 2.77 -23.86
CA THR A 611 44.04 1.40 -23.31
C THR A 611 43.55 1.31 -21.87
N ARG A 612 43.24 2.45 -21.22
CA ARG A 612 42.76 2.50 -19.83
C ARG A 612 41.48 3.31 -19.71
N SER A 613 40.53 2.74 -18.99
CA SER A 613 39.30 3.40 -18.52
C SER A 613 39.00 2.93 -17.11
N PHE A 614 38.24 3.72 -16.38
CA PHE A 614 37.66 3.35 -15.09
C PHE A 614 36.24 3.90 -15.02
N GLU A 615 35.47 3.48 -14.02
CA GLU A 615 34.08 3.89 -13.85
C GLU A 615 33.91 4.72 -12.58
N PHE A 616 32.98 5.68 -12.63
CA PHE A 616 32.49 6.37 -11.45
C PHE A 616 31.27 5.59 -10.95
N ASN A 617 31.50 4.72 -9.95
CA ASN A 617 30.48 3.82 -9.38
C ASN A 617 29.98 4.28 -8.01
N THR A 618 30.46 5.43 -7.52
CA THR A 618 30.20 5.92 -6.17
C THR A 618 29.03 6.90 -6.18
N ASN A 619 27.83 6.37 -5.92
CA ASN A 619 26.56 7.10 -5.94
C ASN A 619 25.98 7.23 -4.53
N ALA A 620 25.04 8.15 -4.29
CA ALA A 620 24.47 8.36 -2.96
C ALA A 620 23.57 7.19 -2.47
N ILE A 621 23.24 6.24 -3.34
CA ILE A 621 22.58 4.97 -3.00
C ILE A 621 23.52 3.94 -2.34
N ASP A 622 24.85 4.17 -2.34
CA ASP A 622 25.85 3.21 -1.87
C ASP A 622 25.55 2.73 -0.43
N PRO A 623 25.71 1.43 -0.10
CA PRO A 623 25.42 0.90 1.24
C PRO A 623 26.17 1.64 2.36
N ALA A 624 27.34 2.22 2.08
CA ALA A 624 28.07 3.04 3.03
C ALA A 624 27.26 4.27 3.49
N PHE A 625 26.57 4.97 2.58
CA PHE A 625 25.77 6.14 2.95
C PHE A 625 24.41 5.74 3.49
N GLU A 626 23.77 4.78 2.84
CA GLU A 626 22.40 4.35 3.16
C GLU A 626 22.26 3.87 4.61
N LYS A 627 23.19 3.03 5.10
CA LYS A 627 23.20 2.57 6.50
C LYS A 627 23.29 3.73 7.49
N ALA A 628 24.18 4.69 7.22
CA ALA A 628 24.34 5.86 8.09
C ALA A 628 23.07 6.74 8.10
N ILE A 629 22.47 6.96 6.93
CA ILE A 629 21.21 7.72 6.76
C ILE A 629 20.07 7.03 7.50
N ARG A 630 19.85 5.73 7.26
CA ARG A 630 18.83 4.91 7.94
C ARG A 630 19.03 4.91 9.45
N GLY A 631 20.27 4.74 9.92
CA GLY A 631 20.61 4.84 11.35
C GLY A 631 20.26 6.18 11.97
N MET A 632 20.51 7.31 11.29
CA MET A 632 20.12 8.64 11.79
C MET A 632 18.60 8.85 11.77
N MET A 633 17.91 8.39 10.72
CA MET A 633 16.45 8.47 10.60
C MET A 633 15.74 7.65 11.69
N LEU A 634 16.25 6.47 12.04
CA LEU A 634 15.73 5.65 13.15
C LEU A 634 15.83 6.35 14.52
N ILE A 635 16.77 7.26 14.72
CA ILE A 635 16.84 8.10 15.94
C ILE A 635 15.84 9.25 15.87
N LEU A 636 15.64 9.82 14.68
CA LEU A 636 14.79 10.99 14.45
C LEU A 636 13.28 10.68 14.55
N GLN A 637 12.84 9.46 14.22
CA GLN A 637 11.42 9.10 14.22
C GLN A 637 10.80 9.10 15.64
N GLY A 638 9.52 9.47 15.69
CA GLY A 638 8.69 9.55 16.90
C GLY A 638 9.00 10.69 17.87
N GLU A 639 7.96 11.38 18.29
CA GLU A 639 8.01 12.47 19.27
C GLU A 639 8.19 11.93 20.70
N TYR A 640 8.88 12.66 21.57
CA TYR A 640 9.15 12.25 22.95
C TYR A 640 7.85 11.98 23.72
N GLY A 641 7.79 10.87 24.47
CA GLY A 641 6.62 10.50 25.26
C GLY A 641 5.44 9.95 24.45
N THR A 642 5.55 9.87 23.12
CA THR A 642 4.64 9.09 22.26
C THR A 642 5.07 7.61 22.24
N GLU A 643 4.18 6.70 21.81
CA GLU A 643 4.49 5.26 21.77
C GLU A 643 5.70 4.96 20.89
N GLY A 644 5.80 5.65 19.76
CA GLY A 644 6.94 5.57 18.85
C GLY A 644 8.10 6.49 19.23
N GLY A 645 8.06 7.16 20.39
CA GLY A 645 9.12 8.02 20.92
C GLY A 645 10.42 7.26 21.24
N LEU A 646 11.57 7.94 21.15
CA LEU A 646 12.88 7.32 21.38
C LEU A 646 13.07 6.83 22.83
N ASP A 647 12.45 7.54 23.77
CA ASP A 647 12.39 7.22 25.20
C ASP A 647 11.70 5.87 25.47
N GLN A 648 10.68 5.51 24.68
CA GLN A 648 9.98 4.22 24.77
C GLN A 648 10.69 3.09 23.99
N ASN A 649 11.57 3.43 23.04
CA ASN A 649 12.15 2.50 22.06
C ASN A 649 13.68 2.55 22.04
N ILE A 650 14.31 2.49 23.22
CA ILE A 650 15.76 2.64 23.41
C ILE A 650 16.60 1.61 22.62
N ASN A 651 16.04 0.47 22.19
CA ASN A 651 16.73 -0.48 21.30
C ASN A 651 17.22 0.16 19.99
N ARG A 652 16.49 1.15 19.46
CA ARG A 652 16.87 1.90 18.25
C ARG A 652 18.24 2.57 18.36
N VAL A 653 18.68 2.92 19.58
CA VAL A 653 20.03 3.46 19.83
C VAL A 653 21.11 2.45 19.46
N GLY A 654 20.94 1.18 19.86
CA GLY A 654 21.88 0.11 19.54
C GLY A 654 21.87 -0.26 18.06
N GLU A 655 20.68 -0.27 17.45
CA GLU A 655 20.48 -0.57 16.03
C GLU A 655 21.09 0.51 15.13
N ALA A 656 20.87 1.79 15.44
CA ALA A 656 21.48 2.92 14.75
C ALA A 656 23.00 2.97 14.93
N LEU A 657 23.52 2.70 16.14
CA LEU A 657 24.97 2.58 16.38
C LEU A 657 25.59 1.44 15.55
N PHE A 658 24.92 0.29 15.42
CA PHE A 658 25.37 -0.80 14.55
C PHE A 658 25.49 -0.33 13.10
N LEU A 659 24.44 0.30 12.56
CA LEU A 659 24.42 0.77 11.17
C LEU A 659 25.51 1.83 10.91
N MET A 660 25.77 2.71 11.88
CA MET A 660 26.85 3.70 11.78
C MET A 660 28.24 3.05 11.86
N ASP A 661 28.44 2.06 12.73
CA ASP A 661 29.70 1.30 12.78
C ASP A 661 30.00 0.60 11.45
N ASP A 662 28.99 -0.08 10.89
CA ASP A 662 29.10 -0.82 9.63
C ASP A 662 29.22 0.11 8.40
N SER A 663 28.60 1.30 8.46
CA SER A 663 28.81 2.36 7.47
C SER A 663 30.24 2.90 7.45
N LEU A 664 30.92 2.93 8.60
CA LEU A 664 32.24 3.54 8.74
C LEU A 664 33.38 2.55 8.47
N ASN A 665 33.27 1.30 8.93
CA ASN A 665 34.38 0.33 8.94
C ASN A 665 33.95 -1.08 8.55
N ARG A 666 34.79 -1.78 7.78
CA ARG A 666 34.57 -3.14 7.26
C ARG A 666 34.63 -4.29 8.29
N THR A 667 34.56 -4.03 9.60
CA THR A 667 34.64 -5.07 10.64
C THR A 667 33.66 -4.80 11.78
N ASN A 668 32.38 -5.07 11.51
CA ASN A 668 31.40 -5.31 12.55
C ASN A 668 31.26 -6.84 12.76
N ALA A 669 31.48 -7.31 13.98
CA ALA A 669 31.43 -8.75 14.32
C ALA A 669 30.11 -9.15 15.01
N SER A 670 29.24 -8.18 15.27
CA SER A 670 27.87 -8.42 15.74
C SER A 670 26.99 -8.82 14.54
N PRO A 671 25.97 -9.66 14.73
CA PRO A 671 24.92 -9.84 13.72
C PRO A 671 24.21 -8.51 13.46
N PRO A 672 23.86 -8.15 12.21
CA PRO A 672 23.08 -6.97 11.94
C PRO A 672 21.66 -7.07 12.53
N PRO A 673 21.04 -5.94 12.91
CA PRO A 673 19.73 -5.92 13.56
C PRO A 673 18.56 -6.27 12.61
N PHE A 674 18.71 -6.05 11.31
CA PHE A 674 17.59 -6.06 10.34
C PHE A 674 17.77 -7.08 9.19
N GLY A 675 18.57 -8.12 9.38
CA GLY A 675 18.92 -9.08 8.33
C GLY A 675 20.25 -8.75 7.65
N ASP A 676 20.56 -9.41 6.53
CA ASP A 676 21.86 -9.25 5.87
C ASP A 676 22.00 -7.85 5.26
N GLU A 677 23.07 -7.14 5.62
CA GLU A 677 23.43 -5.82 5.09
C GLU A 677 24.39 -5.96 3.90
N LEU A 678 24.28 -5.09 2.88
CA LEU A 678 25.17 -5.16 1.71
C LEU A 678 26.59 -4.66 2.02
N ASP A 679 27.59 -5.31 1.42
CA ASP A 679 29.00 -4.90 1.49
C ASP A 679 29.22 -3.50 0.88
N SER A 680 29.52 -2.51 1.74
CA SER A 680 30.25 -1.27 1.45
C SER A 680 30.40 -0.45 2.74
N ASN A 681 31.43 0.38 2.83
CA ASN A 681 31.73 1.28 3.95
C ASN A 681 32.55 2.49 3.48
N ILE A 682 32.49 3.59 4.24
CA ILE A 682 33.08 4.88 3.86
C ILE A 682 34.62 4.81 3.77
N GLU A 683 35.30 4.03 4.63
CA GLU A 683 36.75 3.82 4.53
C GLU A 683 37.15 3.16 3.19
N GLU A 684 36.38 2.16 2.74
CA GLU A 684 36.62 1.49 1.46
C GLU A 684 36.37 2.41 0.25
N LEU A 685 35.36 3.26 0.31
CA LEU A 685 35.11 4.27 -0.73
C LEU A 685 36.24 5.32 -0.82
N GLU A 686 36.75 5.82 0.30
CA GLU A 686 37.91 6.72 0.32
C GLU A 686 39.17 6.05 -0.28
N ILE A 687 39.40 4.78 0.06
CA ILE A 687 40.51 3.98 -0.49
C ILE A 687 40.36 3.83 -2.02
N GLU A 688 39.16 3.50 -2.51
CA GLU A 688 38.93 3.30 -3.94
C GLU A 688 39.12 4.61 -4.74
N LEU A 689 38.56 5.72 -4.26
CA LEU A 689 38.75 7.04 -4.89
C LEU A 689 40.21 7.47 -4.87
N GLY A 690 40.93 7.22 -3.77
CA GLY A 690 42.38 7.46 -3.69
C GLY A 690 43.17 6.70 -4.76
N PHE A 691 42.87 5.41 -4.98
CA PHE A 691 43.48 4.63 -6.06
C PHE A 691 43.10 5.15 -7.45
N ARG A 692 41.84 5.55 -7.68
CA ARG A 692 41.39 6.14 -8.96
C ARG A 692 42.11 7.47 -9.24
N ALA A 693 42.29 8.33 -8.24
CA ALA A 693 43.00 9.61 -8.39
C ALA A 693 44.49 9.42 -8.73
N VAL A 694 45.19 8.52 -8.03
CA VAL A 694 46.59 8.17 -8.33
C VAL A 694 46.73 7.56 -9.73
N LEU A 695 45.79 6.70 -10.14
CA LEU A 695 45.79 6.11 -11.48
C LEU A 695 45.67 7.18 -12.59
N ILE A 696 44.86 8.22 -12.39
CA ILE A 696 44.77 9.34 -13.35
C ILE A 696 46.09 10.12 -13.41
N ASP A 697 46.70 10.44 -12.26
CA ASP A 697 47.98 11.17 -12.22
C ASP A 697 49.09 10.39 -12.94
N ASP A 698 49.21 9.08 -12.70
CA ASP A 698 50.17 8.22 -13.39
C ASP A 698 49.95 8.21 -14.92
N ILE A 699 48.69 8.17 -15.36
CA ILE A 699 48.35 8.22 -16.79
C ILE A 699 48.66 9.61 -17.38
N LYS A 700 48.33 10.70 -16.68
CA LYS A 700 48.63 12.07 -17.12
C LYS A 700 50.13 12.27 -17.29
N ASN A 701 50.91 11.90 -16.27
CA ASN A 701 52.38 11.94 -16.30
C ASN A 701 52.96 11.09 -17.44
N SER A 702 52.43 9.87 -17.67
CA SER A 702 52.87 9.02 -18.79
C SER A 702 52.53 9.62 -20.15
N ASN A 703 51.36 10.25 -20.30
CA ASN A 703 50.95 10.92 -21.52
C ASN A 703 51.82 12.15 -21.79
N ASP A 704 52.13 12.96 -20.76
CA ASP A 704 52.99 14.16 -20.88
C ASP A 704 54.43 13.78 -21.31
N GLN A 705 54.98 12.67 -20.79
CA GLN A 705 56.27 12.13 -21.25
C GLN A 705 56.24 11.72 -22.74
N ILE A 706 55.15 11.10 -23.20
CA ILE A 706 54.98 10.73 -24.60
C ILE A 706 54.80 11.98 -25.46
N ILE A 707 54.00 12.95 -25.02
CA ILE A 707 53.82 14.24 -25.71
C ILE A 707 55.18 14.92 -25.92
N GLY A 708 56.02 15.06 -24.88
CA GLY A 708 57.35 15.66 -25.01
C GLY A 708 58.28 14.90 -25.98
N TYR A 709 58.18 13.57 -26.06
CA TYR A 709 58.89 12.77 -27.08
C TYR A 709 58.36 13.00 -28.51
N LEU A 710 57.04 13.11 -28.67
CA LEU A 710 56.41 13.41 -29.96
C LEU A 710 56.74 14.84 -30.41
N GLU A 711 56.80 15.82 -29.50
CA GLU A 711 57.23 17.19 -29.78
C GLU A 711 58.68 17.26 -30.27
N GLY A 712 59.60 16.56 -29.60
CA GLY A 712 60.97 16.42 -30.09
C GLY A 712 61.04 15.78 -31.49
N SER A 713 60.21 14.75 -31.73
CA SER A 713 60.12 14.08 -33.03
C SER A 713 59.50 14.96 -34.13
N ILE A 714 58.56 15.85 -33.80
CA ILE A 714 58.02 16.87 -34.69
C ILE A 714 59.13 17.88 -35.03
N ALA A 715 59.79 18.43 -34.00
CA ALA A 715 60.86 19.41 -34.18
C ALA A 715 62.02 18.88 -35.04
N ASP A 716 62.43 17.61 -34.88
CA ASP A 716 63.44 16.96 -35.72
C ASP A 716 63.02 16.81 -37.20
N VAL A 717 61.73 16.70 -37.48
CA VAL A 717 61.18 16.55 -38.84
C VAL A 717 60.87 17.90 -39.49
N GLU A 718 60.39 18.88 -38.72
CA GLU A 718 60.12 20.24 -39.20
C GLU A 718 61.41 21.05 -39.43
N ASN A 719 62.40 20.94 -38.54
CA ASN A 719 63.69 21.65 -38.64
C ASN A 719 64.73 20.86 -39.45
N ILE A 720 64.31 19.91 -40.30
CA ILE A 720 65.23 19.12 -41.10
C ILE A 720 65.94 20.01 -42.14
N ASP A 721 67.26 19.86 -42.25
CA ASP A 721 68.04 20.61 -43.26
C ASP A 721 67.62 20.16 -44.67
N GLU A 722 66.91 21.04 -45.37
CA GLU A 722 66.41 20.81 -46.72
C GLU A 722 67.56 20.59 -47.72
N LEU A 723 68.72 21.23 -47.49
CA LEU A 723 69.92 21.12 -48.33
C LEU A 723 70.62 19.76 -48.17
N ASP A 724 70.80 19.27 -46.93
CA ASP A 724 71.30 17.89 -46.69
C ASP A 724 70.31 16.86 -47.23
N THR A 725 69.02 17.08 -47.01
CA THR A 725 67.95 16.17 -47.47
C THR A 725 67.91 16.07 -48.99
N ILE A 726 67.99 17.20 -49.71
CA ILE A 726 68.11 17.22 -51.17
C ILE A 726 69.41 16.55 -51.63
N THR A 727 70.54 16.81 -50.96
CA THR A 727 71.83 16.20 -51.29
C THR A 727 71.79 14.67 -51.16
N ARG A 728 71.24 14.15 -50.05
CA ARG A 728 71.02 12.71 -49.83
C ARG A 728 70.02 12.10 -50.80
N LEU A 729 68.98 12.84 -51.19
CA LEU A 729 68.02 12.36 -52.19
C LEU A 729 68.68 12.22 -53.57
N LEU A 730 69.48 13.20 -53.99
CA LEU A 730 70.22 13.16 -55.25
C LEU A 730 71.25 12.03 -55.28
N ASP A 731 71.93 11.77 -54.16
CA ASP A 731 72.89 10.66 -54.09
C ASP A 731 72.20 9.29 -54.10
N ASN A 732 71.07 9.14 -53.39
CA ASN A 732 70.23 7.95 -53.50
C ASN A 732 69.65 7.76 -54.92
N GLN A 733 69.26 8.83 -55.61
CA GLN A 733 68.84 8.76 -57.02
C GLN A 733 69.98 8.25 -57.91
N ARG A 734 71.21 8.76 -57.74
CA ARG A 734 72.39 8.27 -58.47
C ARG A 734 72.68 6.80 -58.20
N VAL A 735 72.58 6.36 -56.94
CA VAL A 735 72.73 4.95 -56.56
C VAL A 735 71.63 4.08 -57.19
N LEU A 736 70.39 4.57 -57.23
CA LEU A 736 69.27 3.88 -57.87
C LEU A 736 69.46 3.79 -59.40
N GLU A 737 69.84 4.88 -60.07
CA GLU A 737 70.19 4.90 -61.49
C GLU A 737 71.36 3.96 -61.80
N ALA A 738 72.42 3.96 -60.97
CA ALA A 738 73.54 3.03 -61.11
C ALA A 738 73.11 1.57 -60.92
N SER A 739 72.18 1.29 -60.00
CA SER A 739 71.63 -0.06 -59.80
C SER A 739 70.75 -0.51 -60.98
N PHE A 740 69.93 0.38 -61.56
CA PHE A 740 69.15 0.09 -62.78
C PHE A 740 70.05 -0.08 -64.00
N GLN A 741 71.11 0.73 -64.15
CA GLN A 741 72.12 0.54 -65.21
C GLN A 741 72.84 -0.80 -65.06
N THR A 742 73.21 -1.18 -63.82
CA THR A 742 73.82 -2.47 -63.52
C THR A 742 72.86 -3.63 -63.83
N PHE A 743 71.60 -3.54 -63.43
CA PHE A 743 70.57 -4.53 -63.72
C PHE A 743 70.27 -4.65 -65.22
N SER A 744 70.24 -3.53 -65.94
CA SER A 744 70.13 -3.49 -67.41
C SER A 744 71.33 -4.19 -68.06
N ARG A 745 72.55 -3.94 -67.57
CA ARG A 745 73.79 -4.57 -68.05
C ARG A 745 73.81 -6.08 -67.78
N ILE A 746 73.29 -6.51 -66.62
CA ILE A 746 73.08 -7.94 -66.29
C ILE A 746 72.03 -8.58 -67.21
N ARG A 747 70.92 -7.89 -67.54
CA ARG A 747 69.94 -8.38 -68.52
C ARG A 747 70.48 -8.41 -69.96
N GLN A 748 71.47 -7.60 -70.29
CA GLN A 748 72.16 -7.60 -71.60
C GLN A 748 73.26 -8.68 -71.71
N LEU A 749 73.73 -9.22 -70.59
CA LEU A 749 74.59 -10.41 -70.52
C LEU A 749 73.78 -11.69 -70.78
N SER A 750 73.18 -11.80 -71.97
CA SER A 750 72.77 -13.10 -72.49
C SER A 750 74.02 -13.89 -72.93
N LEU A 751 74.04 -15.19 -72.68
CA LEU A 751 75.18 -16.08 -72.97
C LEU A 751 75.65 -16.00 -74.44
N THR A 752 74.76 -15.60 -75.35
CA THR A 752 74.98 -15.41 -76.80
C THR A 752 75.91 -14.24 -77.16
N ASN A 753 76.29 -13.37 -76.20
CA ASN A 753 77.23 -12.26 -76.42
C ASN A 753 78.59 -12.45 -75.71
N PHE A 754 78.81 -13.60 -75.04
CA PHE A 754 80.07 -13.91 -74.33
C PHE A 754 80.87 -15.04 -75.00
N ILE A 755 80.37 -15.58 -76.12
CA ILE A 755 81.00 -16.59 -76.97
C ILE A 755 81.04 -16.03 -78.40
#